data_AF-A0A7X3QIR8-F1
#
_entry.id   AF-A0A7X3QIR8-F1
#
_cell.length_a   1.000
_cell.length_b   1.000
_cell.length_c   1.000
_cell.angle_alpha   90.00
_cell.angle_beta   90.00
_cell.angle_gamma   90.00
#
_symmetry.space_group_name_H-M   'P 1'
#
loop_
_entity.id
_entity.type
_entity.pdbx_description
1 polymer ?
#
loop_
_entity_poly.entity_id
_entity_poly.type
_entity_poly.pdbx_seq_one_letter_code
_entity_poly.pdbx_strand_id
1 'polypeptide(L)'
;MGTRLAGVLLCVLALTGSASVAQAQGPESETTTVVVEVTVWRSVANPHNLYVSTRPEGGDWKTENTALDMSGLSRNRRFHQSNAVRVEVPLGGGEAAFVYVTVWRSIANPANLYVSTRAEGGSWRTNNTVLDMSALSGSRNYHQSNAVRVEVQLERGLAAAQEADFRGYIPSLDATVVALEFFEAPLALPPVDERVFRTTFDRSVTRYITWHLQLVHAAPAARIDFSIDTTIYRSDGSIATSFGSTSYIDEGWTNSYRSSGWGSATGGAWHPGIYRAELAIGGEPIARAGFEVIDQPIPEAGAFAELRETLPWAAGPLDHDYRVALLALARLHEAEPALAASLASLPWVRAGPTGAGLRALQQLDILARGGVDIARRVASYDWLADGIGDDEWLALRTLGGLTERSRSAGGAAAGAEWMRDGISEDERHALQELEELAGREPELAGRVAEFPWFRDDITEHERWILSNLTAIARVEPRYPGFLVDLPWFQDDVTEHERWTVWNLKALHEVDDQLASLVVDLPWFQDDVTEHERWLVRNLLDLGASEPELAGLVASFPWFQDGVTESERWTVRNLTDLALVDLQLTGRVAGFRWFQDDITEDERWTVWSLRAWRDQAVDVLGTMLFLDTLSPSGVAAATALSDLSRRFPEGFSRVLGNPAVEDGITEDETAVVSTLSGVYQTNPDLIETLLDPARVLLEERTLELPVSGEAHVTVIRTKAGAGRTMDLIEDAAVALEDLMGEPLPSRQVTFLFEDAVLPTFLGANWGTHISLLPEVDSTAMSRTRAYNPIVHELAHYYWRGNAAWVDEGIANLLATVVDGTFKDLPERDAVFPCPYARRISDLESIGPQQRSRQFLCSYSLGERLFRDLYRKLGEDFWDGLNRLYLKSQADDESDDCEGTSLGACHVEAAFKEGGSQEVLEAVDDVFDFWYEKRETAAEPASP
;
A
#
# COMPACT_ATOMS: atom_id res chain seq x y z
N MET A 1 17.80 -48.62 46.37
CA MET A 1 16.53 -48.57 47.12
C MET A 1 15.43 -48.14 46.16
N GLY A 2 14.34 -48.92 46.07
CA GLY A 2 13.07 -48.60 45.40
C GLY A 2 13.10 -48.42 43.87
N THR A 3 13.10 -49.47 43.05
CA THR A 3 12.00 -50.33 42.55
C THR A 3 11.53 -49.98 41.14
N ARG A 4 11.87 -50.90 40.23
CA ARG A 4 11.42 -51.11 38.84
C ARG A 4 9.94 -51.52 38.81
N LEU A 5 9.26 -51.37 37.66
CA LEU A 5 8.70 -52.54 36.94
C LEU A 5 8.20 -52.20 35.53
N ALA A 6 8.54 -53.10 34.62
CA ALA A 6 8.10 -53.19 33.25
C ALA A 6 7.13 -54.37 33.10
N GLY A 7 6.17 -54.25 32.19
CA GLY A 7 5.70 -55.35 31.33
C GLY A 7 4.45 -56.15 31.74
N VAL A 8 3.59 -56.36 30.74
CA VAL A 8 2.94 -57.63 30.31
C VAL A 8 1.43 -57.49 30.00
N LEU A 9 1.13 -57.49 28.69
CA LEU A 9 0.32 -58.46 27.92
C LEU A 9 -1.08 -58.95 28.39
N LEU A 10 -2.05 -58.71 27.49
CA LEU A 10 -3.11 -59.58 26.93
C LEU A 10 -4.39 -60.02 27.70
N CYS A 11 -5.53 -59.75 27.00
CA CYS A 11 -6.81 -60.47 26.88
C CYS A 11 -7.86 -60.48 28.02
N VAL A 12 -9.10 -60.02 27.74
CA VAL A 12 -10.27 -60.82 27.27
C VAL A 12 -11.46 -59.90 26.91
N LEU A 13 -12.19 -60.35 25.88
CA LEU A 13 -13.45 -59.89 25.27
C LEU A 13 -14.58 -59.37 26.20
N ALA A 14 -15.34 -58.39 25.70
CA ALA A 14 -16.80 -58.37 25.80
C ALA A 14 -17.43 -57.72 24.55
N LEU A 15 -18.14 -58.56 23.79
CA LEU A 15 -19.08 -58.21 22.72
C LEU A 15 -20.36 -57.61 23.32
N THR A 16 -20.81 -56.47 22.83
CA THR A 16 -22.25 -56.16 22.69
C THR A 16 -22.46 -55.37 21.41
N GLY A 17 -23.21 -55.97 20.48
CA GLY A 17 -23.57 -55.35 19.22
C GLY A 17 -24.65 -54.28 19.38
N SER A 18 -24.70 -53.36 18.42
CA SER A 18 -25.89 -52.58 18.09
C SER A 18 -25.84 -52.25 16.61
N ALA A 19 -26.81 -52.85 15.90
CA ALA A 19 -27.29 -52.64 14.55
C ALA A 19 -26.60 -51.60 13.66
N SER A 20 -26.10 -52.10 12.52
CA SER A 20 -25.95 -51.36 11.27
C SER A 20 -27.32 -50.81 10.87
N VAL A 21 -27.48 -49.48 10.94
CA VAL A 21 -28.53 -48.78 10.19
C VAL A 21 -27.92 -48.48 8.84
N ALA A 22 -28.37 -49.20 7.81
CA ALA A 22 -28.14 -48.81 6.43
C ALA A 22 -28.88 -47.49 6.20
N GLN A 23 -28.16 -46.37 6.26
CA GLN A 23 -28.64 -45.13 5.67
C GLN A 23 -28.56 -45.29 4.15
N ALA A 24 -29.72 -45.15 3.51
CA ALA A 24 -29.82 -45.04 2.07
C ALA A 24 -28.90 -43.91 1.59
N GLN A 25 -27.98 -44.25 0.67
CA GLN A 25 -27.20 -43.27 -0.06
C GLN A 25 -28.18 -42.39 -0.86
N GLY A 26 -28.26 -41.10 -0.50
CA GLY A 26 -28.79 -40.08 -1.40
C GLY A 26 -27.90 -39.97 -2.66
N PRO A 27 -28.35 -39.28 -3.72
CA PRO A 27 -27.59 -39.17 -4.94
C PRO A 27 -26.22 -38.56 -4.63
N GLU A 28 -25.14 -39.29 -4.91
CA GLU A 28 -23.78 -38.76 -4.85
C GLU A 28 -23.71 -37.57 -5.81
N SER A 29 -23.46 -36.38 -5.27
CA SER A 29 -23.05 -35.23 -6.07
C SER A 29 -21.76 -35.62 -6.80
N GLU A 30 -21.81 -35.71 -8.13
CA GLU A 30 -20.59 -35.89 -8.94
C GLU A 30 -19.70 -34.66 -8.75
N THR A 31 -18.75 -34.71 -7.83
CA THR A 31 -17.73 -33.66 -7.70
C THR A 31 -16.68 -33.88 -8.78
N THR A 32 -16.45 -32.85 -9.60
CA THR A 32 -15.38 -32.88 -10.59
C THR A 32 -14.17 -32.18 -9.99
N THR A 33 -13.06 -32.89 -9.85
CA THR A 33 -11.79 -32.29 -9.41
C THR A 33 -11.10 -31.66 -10.61
N VAL A 34 -10.87 -30.35 -10.56
CA VAL A 34 -10.05 -29.63 -11.54
C VAL A 34 -8.73 -29.23 -10.92
N VAL A 35 -7.65 -29.31 -11.68
CA VAL A 35 -6.31 -28.90 -11.25
C VAL A 35 -6.02 -27.50 -11.78
N VAL A 36 -5.71 -26.59 -10.86
CA VAL A 36 -5.24 -25.22 -11.13
C VAL A 36 -3.74 -25.17 -10.87
N GLU A 37 -3.00 -24.55 -11.79
CA GLU A 37 -1.59 -24.24 -11.59
C GLU A 37 -1.42 -22.78 -11.15
N VAL A 38 -0.58 -22.56 -10.15
CA VAL A 38 -0.24 -21.23 -9.61
C VAL A 38 1.26 -20.99 -9.73
N THR A 39 1.67 -19.84 -10.24
CA THR A 39 3.07 -19.39 -10.27
C THR A 39 3.19 -17.99 -9.70
N VAL A 40 4.38 -17.65 -9.19
CA VAL A 40 4.72 -16.33 -8.67
C VAL A 40 5.78 -15.72 -9.59
N TRP A 41 5.57 -14.46 -9.96
CA TRP A 41 6.53 -13.66 -10.71
C TRP A 41 7.17 -12.63 -9.80
N ARG A 42 8.45 -12.36 -10.01
CA ARG A 42 9.19 -11.28 -9.34
C ARG A 42 9.78 -10.37 -10.40
N SER A 43 9.49 -9.08 -10.30
CA SER A 43 10.06 -8.10 -11.24
C SER A 43 11.59 -8.07 -11.14
N VAL A 44 12.24 -7.97 -12.30
CA VAL A 44 13.70 -7.80 -12.39
C VAL A 44 14.11 -6.38 -12.03
N ALA A 45 13.30 -5.38 -12.43
CA ALA A 45 13.55 -3.96 -12.15
C ALA A 45 13.28 -3.61 -10.68
N ASN A 46 12.25 -4.23 -10.08
CA ASN A 46 11.94 -4.07 -8.65
C ASN A 46 11.67 -5.44 -8.00
N PRO A 47 12.69 -6.06 -7.36
CA PRO A 47 12.54 -7.36 -6.72
C PRO A 47 11.52 -7.42 -5.57
N HIS A 48 11.04 -6.28 -5.08
CA HIS A 48 9.99 -6.22 -4.06
C HIS A 48 8.60 -6.49 -4.64
N ASN A 49 8.38 -6.20 -5.93
CA ASN A 49 7.10 -6.44 -6.59
C ASN A 49 6.97 -7.91 -6.98
N LEU A 50 6.01 -8.57 -6.34
CA LEU A 50 5.62 -9.95 -6.63
C LEU A 50 4.26 -9.96 -7.29
N TYR A 51 4.03 -10.86 -8.24
CA TYR A 51 2.75 -11.02 -8.93
C TYR A 51 2.37 -12.50 -8.93
N VAL A 52 1.08 -12.79 -9.01
CA VAL A 52 0.58 -14.17 -9.12
C VAL A 52 0.05 -14.40 -10.52
N SER A 53 0.22 -15.61 -11.03
CA SER A 53 -0.56 -16.06 -12.18
C SER A 53 -1.15 -17.42 -11.93
N THR A 54 -2.31 -17.63 -12.52
CA THR A 54 -3.01 -18.91 -12.45
C THR A 54 -3.43 -19.37 -13.83
N ARG A 55 -3.65 -20.67 -13.97
CA ARG A 55 -4.27 -21.27 -15.16
C ARG A 55 -4.90 -22.62 -14.84
N PRO A 56 -5.88 -23.09 -15.63
CA PRO A 56 -6.22 -24.50 -15.62
C PRO A 56 -5.02 -25.32 -16.12
N GLU A 57 -4.88 -26.57 -15.67
CA GLU A 57 -3.79 -27.44 -16.09
C GLU A 57 -3.67 -27.51 -17.62
N GLY A 58 -2.52 -27.05 -18.15
CA GLY A 58 -2.25 -27.00 -19.59
C GLY A 58 -2.84 -25.80 -20.36
N GLY A 59 -3.48 -24.84 -19.68
CA GLY A 59 -4.02 -23.61 -20.28
C GLY A 59 -3.03 -22.45 -20.40
N ASP A 60 -3.56 -21.27 -20.75
CA ASP A 60 -2.82 -20.01 -20.79
C ASP A 60 -2.76 -19.35 -19.41
N TRP A 61 -1.63 -18.71 -19.10
CA TRP A 61 -1.45 -17.99 -17.83
C TRP A 61 -2.25 -16.69 -17.81
N LYS A 62 -3.05 -16.50 -16.76
CA LYS A 62 -3.65 -15.21 -16.41
C LYS A 62 -2.86 -14.61 -15.25
N THR A 63 -2.29 -13.44 -15.46
CA THR A 63 -1.48 -12.72 -14.45
C THR A 63 -2.32 -11.64 -13.79
N GLU A 64 -2.24 -11.58 -12.47
CA GLU A 64 -2.78 -10.45 -11.72
C GLU A 64 -1.91 -9.21 -12.00
N ASN A 65 -2.54 -8.13 -12.46
CA ASN A 65 -1.82 -6.93 -12.89
C ASN A 65 -1.30 -6.09 -11.72
N THR A 66 -1.77 -6.36 -10.50
CA THR A 66 -1.39 -5.66 -9.28
C THR A 66 -0.29 -6.43 -8.55
N ALA A 67 0.72 -5.71 -8.06
CA ALA A 67 1.74 -6.31 -7.20
C ALA A 67 1.11 -6.75 -5.87
N LEU A 68 1.53 -7.90 -5.37
CA LEU A 68 1.14 -8.40 -4.06
C LEU A 68 1.62 -7.44 -2.97
N ASP A 69 0.72 -7.03 -2.10
CA ASP A 69 1.07 -6.30 -0.89
C ASP A 69 1.67 -7.27 0.14
N MET A 70 2.97 -7.15 0.41
CA MET A 70 3.72 -7.98 1.35
C MET A 70 3.82 -7.38 2.78
N SER A 71 3.01 -6.37 3.10
CA SER A 71 3.07 -5.64 4.38
C SER A 71 2.68 -6.49 5.61
N GLY A 72 1.87 -7.53 5.43
CA GLY A 72 1.44 -8.41 6.52
C GLY A 72 2.60 -9.16 7.17
N LEU A 73 2.52 -9.44 8.47
CA LEU A 73 3.47 -10.30 9.17
C LEU A 73 2.80 -11.61 9.59
N SER A 74 3.53 -12.72 9.44
CA SER A 74 3.08 -14.00 9.97
C SER A 74 2.93 -13.92 11.50
N ARG A 75 2.04 -14.74 12.09
CA ARG A 75 1.84 -14.79 13.56
C ARG A 75 3.10 -14.98 14.38
N ASN A 76 4.11 -15.66 13.83
CA ASN A 76 5.41 -15.88 14.48
C ASN A 76 6.49 -14.86 14.07
N ARG A 77 6.12 -13.81 13.31
CA ARG A 77 6.97 -12.73 12.81
C ARG A 77 8.26 -13.21 12.13
N ARG A 78 8.19 -14.33 11.41
CA ARG A 78 9.32 -14.89 10.63
C ARG A 78 9.19 -14.64 9.14
N PHE A 79 7.99 -14.26 8.70
CA PHE A 79 7.67 -14.06 7.30
C PHE A 79 6.86 -12.78 7.13
N HIS A 80 7.16 -12.04 6.07
CA HIS A 80 6.22 -11.14 5.44
C HIS A 80 5.19 -11.97 4.67
N GLN A 81 3.92 -11.63 4.78
CA GLN A 81 2.77 -12.34 4.23
C GLN A 81 2.04 -11.41 3.28
N SER A 82 1.72 -11.91 2.08
CA SER A 82 0.90 -11.15 1.16
C SER A 82 -0.57 -11.07 1.58
N ASN A 83 -1.30 -10.09 1.05
CA ASN A 83 -2.76 -10.19 0.97
C ASN A 83 -3.18 -11.51 0.30
N ALA A 84 -4.35 -12.05 0.69
CA ALA A 84 -4.92 -13.24 0.07
C ALA A 84 -5.66 -12.83 -1.20
N VAL A 85 -5.10 -13.15 -2.36
CA VAL A 85 -5.70 -12.82 -3.65
C VAL A 85 -6.65 -13.94 -4.06
N ARG A 86 -7.91 -13.60 -4.35
CA ARG A 86 -8.91 -14.52 -4.91
C ARG A 86 -8.81 -14.46 -6.42
N VAL A 87 -8.37 -15.56 -7.03
CA VAL A 87 -8.19 -15.61 -8.48
C VAL A 87 -9.25 -16.50 -9.12
N GLU A 88 -9.91 -15.97 -10.13
CA GLU A 88 -10.85 -16.70 -10.98
C GLU A 88 -10.10 -17.43 -12.11
N VAL A 89 -10.32 -18.73 -12.22
CA VAL A 89 -9.72 -19.59 -13.21
C VAL A 89 -10.83 -20.09 -14.15
N PRO A 90 -10.96 -19.51 -15.35
CA PRO A 90 -11.98 -19.93 -16.30
C PRO A 90 -11.73 -21.38 -16.73
N LEU A 91 -12.80 -22.17 -16.72
CA LEU A 91 -12.83 -23.56 -17.13
C LEU A 91 -13.54 -23.67 -18.48
N GLY A 92 -13.21 -24.69 -19.26
CA GLY A 92 -13.89 -24.92 -20.54
C GLY A 92 -15.40 -25.13 -20.33
N GLY A 93 -16.23 -24.38 -21.06
CA GLY A 93 -17.70 -24.48 -20.97
C GLY A 93 -18.41 -23.35 -20.22
N GLY A 94 -17.69 -22.29 -19.79
CA GLY A 94 -18.28 -21.13 -19.11
C GLY A 94 -18.37 -21.26 -17.59
N GLU A 95 -17.79 -22.31 -17.00
CA GLU A 95 -17.61 -22.44 -15.56
C GLU A 95 -16.31 -21.77 -15.11
N ALA A 96 -16.19 -21.42 -13.82
CA ALA A 96 -14.97 -20.89 -13.24
C ALA A 96 -14.66 -21.55 -11.89
N ALA A 97 -13.37 -21.78 -11.64
CA ALA A 97 -12.87 -22.20 -10.33
C ALA A 97 -12.26 -21.00 -9.61
N PHE A 98 -12.43 -20.94 -8.28
CA PHE A 98 -11.81 -19.89 -7.46
C PHE A 98 -10.73 -20.47 -6.56
N VAL A 99 -9.54 -19.87 -6.60
CA VAL A 99 -8.40 -20.22 -5.76
C VAL A 99 -7.93 -18.99 -5.02
N TYR A 100 -7.75 -19.11 -3.70
CA TYR A 100 -7.08 -18.10 -2.91
C TYR A 100 -5.60 -18.40 -2.85
N VAL A 101 -4.77 -17.37 -3.09
CA VAL A 101 -3.31 -17.46 -3.08
C VAL A 101 -2.74 -16.43 -2.12
N THR A 102 -1.79 -16.86 -1.29
CA THR A 102 -0.96 -15.98 -0.45
C THR A 102 0.50 -16.37 -0.64
N VAL A 103 1.38 -15.37 -0.75
CA VAL A 103 2.83 -15.55 -0.82
C VAL A 103 3.47 -15.15 0.51
N TRP A 104 4.47 -15.91 0.93
CA TRP A 104 5.24 -15.64 2.14
C TRP A 104 6.69 -15.39 1.76
N ARG A 105 7.27 -14.31 2.26
CA ARG A 105 8.70 -13.98 2.11
C ARG A 105 9.39 -14.10 3.45
N SER A 106 10.46 -14.87 3.52
CA SER A 106 11.22 -15.00 4.78
C SER A 106 11.90 -13.68 5.15
N ILE A 107 11.79 -13.28 6.41
CA ILE A 107 12.48 -12.08 6.94
C ILE A 107 14.00 -12.33 7.02
N ALA A 108 14.40 -13.54 7.44
CA ALA A 108 15.81 -13.90 7.56
C ALA A 108 16.51 -14.09 6.20
N ASN A 109 15.76 -14.45 5.15
CA ASN A 109 16.28 -14.54 3.79
C ASN A 109 15.20 -14.12 2.77
N PRO A 110 15.15 -12.84 2.39
CA PRO A 110 14.12 -12.29 1.50
C PRO A 110 14.04 -12.94 0.11
N ALA A 111 15.08 -13.67 -0.32
CA ALA A 111 15.05 -14.43 -1.57
C ALA A 111 14.18 -15.69 -1.48
N ASN A 112 13.90 -16.20 -0.28
CA ASN A 112 13.08 -17.39 -0.07
C ASN A 112 11.60 -17.00 -0.06
N LEU A 113 10.90 -17.41 -1.11
CA LEU A 113 9.46 -17.27 -1.25
C LEU A 113 8.76 -18.62 -1.06
N TYR A 114 7.60 -18.60 -0.43
CA TYR A 114 6.70 -19.75 -0.26
C TYR A 114 5.30 -19.34 -0.69
N VAL A 115 4.46 -20.31 -1.06
CA VAL A 115 3.07 -20.04 -1.43
C VAL A 115 2.13 -20.91 -0.62
N SER A 116 1.03 -20.30 -0.17
CA SER A 116 -0.12 -21.00 0.37
C SER A 116 -1.29 -20.84 -0.58
N THR A 117 -2.03 -21.91 -0.78
CA THR A 117 -3.22 -21.92 -1.62
C THR A 117 -4.39 -22.60 -0.92
N ARG A 118 -5.61 -22.23 -1.29
CA ARG A 118 -6.83 -23.00 -0.96
C ARG A 118 -7.89 -22.81 -2.02
N ALA A 119 -8.71 -23.84 -2.22
CA ALA A 119 -9.99 -23.68 -2.91
C ALA A 119 -10.96 -22.82 -2.07
N GLU A 120 -11.95 -22.23 -2.71
CA GLU A 120 -13.04 -21.53 -2.03
C GLU A 120 -13.71 -22.44 -0.98
N GLY A 121 -13.88 -21.94 0.25
CA GLY A 121 -14.37 -22.72 1.40
C GLY A 121 -13.40 -23.77 1.97
N GLY A 122 -12.21 -23.96 1.38
CA GLY A 122 -11.22 -24.93 1.80
C GLY A 122 -10.23 -24.45 2.87
N SER A 123 -9.41 -25.37 3.37
CA SER A 123 -8.30 -25.07 4.29
C SER A 123 -7.02 -24.68 3.52
N TRP A 124 -6.26 -23.72 4.06
CA TRP A 124 -4.95 -23.32 3.54
C TRP A 124 -3.97 -24.50 3.52
N ARG A 125 -3.31 -24.68 2.38
CA ARG A 125 -2.18 -25.59 2.20
C ARG A 125 -0.94 -24.76 1.85
N THR A 126 0.04 -24.76 2.75
CA THR A 126 1.33 -24.10 2.50
C THR A 126 2.29 -25.08 1.85
N ASN A 127 2.89 -24.69 0.73
CA ASN A 127 4.00 -25.42 0.18
C ASN A 127 5.25 -25.13 1.02
N ASN A 128 5.77 -26.14 1.71
CA ASN A 128 6.93 -26.02 2.59
C ASN A 128 8.27 -26.02 1.84
N THR A 129 8.26 -26.07 0.51
CA THR A 129 9.43 -25.93 -0.34
C THR A 129 9.55 -24.49 -0.84
N VAL A 130 10.77 -23.95 -0.81
CA VAL A 130 11.08 -22.63 -1.38
C VAL A 130 10.77 -22.65 -2.87
N LEU A 131 10.11 -21.60 -3.37
CA LEU A 131 9.84 -21.41 -4.79
C LEU A 131 11.16 -21.24 -5.56
N ASP A 132 11.34 -22.00 -6.62
CA ASP A 132 12.48 -21.85 -7.53
C ASP A 132 12.20 -20.72 -8.53
N MET A 133 12.84 -19.56 -8.32
CA MET A 133 12.70 -18.35 -9.13
C MET A 133 13.76 -18.24 -10.25
N SER A 134 14.42 -19.34 -10.62
CA SER A 134 15.56 -19.30 -11.56
C SER A 134 15.16 -19.07 -13.03
N ALA A 135 13.92 -19.35 -13.40
CA ALA A 135 13.43 -19.12 -14.76
C ALA A 135 13.17 -17.62 -15.01
N LEU A 136 13.49 -17.13 -16.21
CA LEU A 136 13.14 -15.79 -16.68
C LEU A 136 11.94 -15.86 -17.63
N SER A 137 11.06 -14.87 -17.58
CA SER A 137 9.96 -14.70 -18.53
C SER A 137 10.48 -14.55 -19.97
N GLY A 138 9.62 -14.78 -20.96
CA GLY A 138 9.97 -14.55 -22.37
C GLY A 138 10.38 -13.10 -22.66
N SER A 139 9.83 -12.13 -21.92
CA SER A 139 10.21 -10.71 -21.96
C SER A 139 11.48 -10.38 -21.18
N ARG A 140 11.99 -11.32 -20.35
CA ARG A 140 13.11 -11.15 -19.41
C ARG A 140 12.93 -10.09 -18.31
N ASN A 141 11.74 -9.50 -18.22
CA ASN A 141 11.43 -8.50 -17.19
C ASN A 141 11.05 -9.12 -15.83
N TYR A 142 10.83 -10.44 -15.79
CA TYR A 142 10.39 -11.14 -14.58
C TYR A 142 11.13 -12.45 -14.37
N HIS A 143 11.41 -12.76 -13.11
CA HIS A 143 11.73 -14.11 -12.65
C HIS A 143 10.43 -14.88 -12.39
N GLN A 144 10.32 -16.11 -12.89
CA GLN A 144 9.15 -16.98 -12.76
C GLN A 144 9.44 -18.12 -11.78
N SER A 145 8.49 -18.42 -10.90
CA SER A 145 8.55 -19.59 -10.03
C SER A 145 8.22 -20.89 -10.78
N ASN A 146 8.65 -22.04 -10.26
CA ASN A 146 8.00 -23.30 -10.59
C ASN A 146 6.48 -23.25 -10.28
N ALA A 147 5.66 -23.94 -11.07
CA ALA A 147 4.21 -24.00 -10.86
C ALA A 147 3.86 -24.90 -9.67
N VAL A 148 2.87 -24.47 -8.87
CA VAL A 148 2.29 -25.20 -7.75
C VAL A 148 0.87 -25.64 -8.13
N ARG A 149 0.58 -26.94 -7.99
CA ARG A 149 -0.71 -27.52 -8.36
C ARG A 149 -1.70 -27.47 -7.20
N VAL A 150 -2.93 -27.07 -7.48
CA VAL A 150 -4.03 -26.95 -6.53
C VAL A 150 -5.23 -27.73 -7.07
N GLU A 151 -5.68 -28.73 -6.32
CA GLU A 151 -6.90 -29.46 -6.65
C GLU A 151 -8.12 -28.70 -6.12
N VAL A 152 -9.04 -28.34 -7.01
CA VAL A 152 -10.29 -27.66 -6.71
C VAL A 152 -11.43 -28.65 -6.96
N GLN A 153 -12.23 -28.91 -5.92
CA GLN A 153 -13.46 -29.69 -6.05
C GLN A 153 -14.54 -28.76 -6.56
N LEU A 154 -15.02 -28.99 -7.78
CA LEU A 154 -16.23 -28.37 -8.26
C LEU A 154 -17.39 -29.23 -7.83
N GLU A 155 -18.21 -28.72 -6.92
CA GLU A 155 -19.57 -29.21 -6.84
C GLU A 155 -20.22 -28.86 -8.19
N ARG A 156 -20.73 -29.88 -8.90
CA ARG A 156 -21.57 -29.66 -10.06
C ARG A 156 -22.86 -29.00 -9.56
N GLY A 157 -22.80 -27.69 -9.34
CA GLY A 157 -23.96 -26.83 -9.24
C GLY A 157 -24.64 -26.94 -10.59
N LEU A 158 -25.64 -27.82 -10.67
CA LEU A 158 -26.49 -28.03 -11.83
C LEU A 158 -26.72 -26.68 -12.51
N ALA A 159 -26.06 -26.49 -13.64
CA ALA A 159 -26.33 -25.42 -14.57
C ALA A 159 -27.85 -25.41 -14.77
N ALA A 160 -28.50 -24.44 -14.16
CA ALA A 160 -29.94 -24.27 -14.18
C ALA A 160 -30.31 -23.62 -15.50
N ALA A 161 -30.15 -24.37 -16.58
CA ALA A 161 -30.75 -24.10 -17.87
C ALA A 161 -30.91 -25.44 -18.59
N GLN A 162 -32.17 -25.91 -18.58
CA GLN A 162 -32.71 -26.85 -19.57
C GLN A 162 -32.55 -28.37 -19.32
N GLU A 163 -33.04 -28.90 -18.19
CA GLU A 163 -33.33 -30.34 -18.03
C GLU A 163 -34.48 -30.54 -17.02
N ALA A 164 -35.39 -31.49 -17.10
CA ALA A 164 -35.81 -32.46 -18.10
C ALA A 164 -37.23 -32.87 -17.65
N ASP A 165 -38.15 -33.09 -18.58
CA ASP A 165 -39.44 -33.72 -18.31
C ASP A 165 -39.17 -35.18 -17.88
N PHE A 166 -38.85 -35.38 -16.60
CA PHE A 166 -38.56 -36.70 -16.07
C PHE A 166 -39.88 -37.45 -15.96
N ARG A 167 -39.99 -38.54 -16.72
CA ARG A 167 -41.12 -39.45 -16.71
C ARG A 167 -40.61 -40.84 -16.35
N GLY A 168 -40.86 -41.23 -15.10
CA GLY A 168 -40.40 -42.49 -14.55
C GLY A 168 -41.34 -43.66 -14.86
N TYR A 169 -40.80 -44.86 -14.73
CA TYR A 169 -41.58 -46.07 -14.50
C TYR A 169 -41.76 -46.25 -12.99
N ILE A 170 -42.92 -46.75 -12.58
CA ILE A 170 -43.33 -46.92 -11.18
C ILE A 170 -43.41 -48.42 -10.90
N PRO A 171 -42.33 -49.06 -10.37
CA PRO A 171 -42.28 -50.51 -10.20
C PRO A 171 -43.37 -51.05 -9.28
N SER A 172 -43.74 -50.30 -8.24
CA SER A 172 -44.77 -50.68 -7.28
C SER A 172 -46.17 -50.75 -7.87
N LEU A 173 -46.40 -50.10 -9.02
CA LEU A 173 -47.70 -50.06 -9.71
C LEU A 173 -47.67 -50.73 -11.09
N ASP A 174 -46.51 -51.20 -11.54
CA ASP A 174 -46.26 -51.60 -12.93
C ASP A 174 -46.81 -50.57 -13.95
N ALA A 175 -46.54 -49.29 -13.68
CA ALA A 175 -47.11 -48.16 -14.41
C ALA A 175 -46.02 -47.26 -15.00
N THR A 176 -46.25 -46.76 -16.21
CA THR A 176 -45.38 -45.77 -16.87
C THR A 176 -46.03 -44.40 -16.82
N VAL A 177 -45.29 -43.38 -16.38
CA VAL A 177 -45.73 -41.99 -16.49
C VAL A 177 -45.64 -41.56 -17.94
N VAL A 178 -46.76 -41.15 -18.53
CA VAL A 178 -46.83 -40.71 -19.93
C VAL A 178 -47.00 -39.19 -20.08
N ALA A 179 -47.46 -38.49 -19.04
CA ALA A 179 -47.51 -37.02 -19.03
C ALA A 179 -47.50 -36.48 -17.59
N LEU A 180 -46.83 -35.34 -17.40
CA LEU A 180 -46.97 -34.46 -16.24
C LEU A 180 -47.16 -33.03 -16.75
N GLU A 181 -48.39 -32.52 -16.65
CA GLU A 181 -48.77 -31.19 -17.16
C GLU A 181 -49.37 -30.33 -16.05
N PHE A 182 -49.44 -29.02 -16.22
CA PHE A 182 -49.99 -28.10 -15.21
C PHE A 182 -51.16 -27.30 -15.78
N PHE A 183 -52.13 -26.97 -14.94
CA PHE A 183 -53.26 -26.11 -15.30
C PHE A 183 -53.71 -25.27 -14.09
N GLU A 184 -54.35 -24.14 -14.36
CA GLU A 184 -55.00 -23.33 -13.34
C GLU A 184 -56.38 -23.92 -13.03
N ALA A 185 -56.75 -23.99 -11.76
CA ALA A 185 -58.07 -24.47 -11.36
C ALA A 185 -58.64 -23.72 -10.15
N PRO A 186 -59.98 -23.67 -10.01
CA PRO A 186 -60.62 -23.45 -8.71
C PRO A 186 -60.40 -24.65 -7.78
N LEU A 187 -60.79 -24.50 -6.51
CA LEU A 187 -60.72 -25.59 -5.52
C LEU A 187 -61.44 -26.87 -5.98
N ALA A 188 -62.56 -26.73 -6.71
CA ALA A 188 -63.22 -27.83 -7.38
C ALA A 188 -62.61 -28.03 -8.77
N LEU A 189 -61.99 -29.19 -8.99
CA LEU A 189 -61.28 -29.46 -10.25
C LEU A 189 -62.26 -29.58 -11.44
N PRO A 190 -61.97 -28.91 -12.57
CA PRO A 190 -62.76 -29.06 -13.78
C PRO A 190 -62.62 -30.47 -14.40
N PRO A 191 -63.63 -30.91 -15.18
CA PRO A 191 -63.54 -32.07 -16.07
C PRO A 191 -62.29 -32.01 -16.95
N VAL A 192 -61.75 -33.16 -17.38
CA VAL A 192 -60.47 -33.22 -18.10
C VAL A 192 -60.48 -32.44 -19.41
N ASP A 193 -61.59 -32.50 -20.14
CA ASP A 193 -61.82 -31.82 -21.41
C ASP A 193 -61.93 -30.29 -21.29
N GLU A 194 -62.15 -29.78 -20.08
CA GLU A 194 -62.19 -28.34 -19.78
C GLU A 194 -60.86 -27.79 -19.24
N ARG A 195 -59.82 -28.64 -19.10
CA ARG A 195 -58.52 -28.24 -18.56
C ARG A 195 -57.67 -27.56 -19.62
N VAL A 196 -57.09 -26.41 -19.26
CA VAL A 196 -56.18 -25.66 -20.12
C VAL A 196 -54.76 -25.80 -19.58
N PHE A 197 -53.96 -26.65 -20.21
CA PHE A 197 -52.59 -26.92 -19.79
C PHE A 197 -51.64 -25.79 -20.21
N ARG A 198 -50.82 -25.33 -19.27
CA ARG A 198 -49.86 -24.23 -19.45
C ARG A 198 -48.63 -24.44 -18.57
N THR A 199 -47.52 -23.84 -18.98
CA THR A 199 -46.28 -23.79 -18.20
C THR A 199 -46.02 -22.41 -17.60
N THR A 200 -46.87 -21.41 -17.88
CA THR A 200 -46.78 -20.06 -17.33
C THR A 200 -48.13 -19.61 -16.77
N PHE A 201 -48.10 -19.02 -15.58
CA PHE A 201 -49.26 -18.63 -14.79
C PHE A 201 -49.16 -17.16 -14.36
N ASP A 202 -50.24 -16.42 -14.53
CA ASP A 202 -50.32 -15.02 -14.09
C ASP A 202 -50.69 -14.97 -12.61
N ARG A 203 -49.79 -14.42 -11.80
CA ARG A 203 -49.95 -14.28 -10.35
C ARG A 203 -51.29 -13.64 -9.99
N SER A 204 -51.71 -12.60 -10.71
CA SER A 204 -52.87 -11.78 -10.35
C SER A 204 -54.19 -12.56 -10.41
N VAL A 205 -54.28 -13.57 -11.27
CA VAL A 205 -55.50 -14.36 -11.50
C VAL A 205 -55.37 -15.83 -11.12
N THR A 206 -54.15 -16.34 -10.99
CA THR A 206 -53.91 -17.77 -10.74
C THR A 206 -54.19 -18.12 -9.29
N ARG A 207 -55.16 -19.02 -9.09
CA ARG A 207 -55.55 -19.56 -7.79
C ARG A 207 -54.70 -20.77 -7.45
N TYR A 208 -55.14 -21.95 -7.89
CA TYR A 208 -54.41 -23.20 -7.71
C TYR A 208 -53.69 -23.57 -8.99
N ILE A 209 -52.41 -23.88 -8.89
CA ILE A 209 -51.67 -24.56 -9.97
C ILE A 209 -51.77 -26.05 -9.65
N THR A 210 -52.47 -26.77 -10.53
CA THR A 210 -52.77 -28.19 -10.36
C THR A 210 -51.96 -28.98 -11.38
N TRP A 211 -51.25 -29.99 -10.91
CA TRP A 211 -50.58 -30.95 -11.79
C TRP A 211 -51.56 -32.00 -12.31
N HIS A 212 -51.31 -32.52 -13.50
CA HIS A 212 -52.03 -33.60 -14.16
C HIS A 212 -51.03 -34.69 -14.53
N LEU A 213 -51.10 -35.80 -13.82
CA LEU A 213 -50.23 -36.97 -14.00
C LEU A 213 -51.02 -38.04 -14.76
N GLN A 214 -50.54 -38.45 -15.92
CA GLN A 214 -51.13 -39.54 -16.70
C GLN A 214 -50.25 -40.79 -16.62
N LEU A 215 -50.88 -41.92 -16.34
CA LEU A 215 -50.26 -43.23 -16.18
C LEU A 215 -50.83 -44.23 -17.20
N VAL A 216 -49.96 -45.08 -17.74
CA VAL A 216 -50.33 -46.26 -18.53
C VAL A 216 -49.80 -47.50 -17.82
N HIS A 217 -50.63 -48.51 -17.66
CA HIS A 217 -50.30 -49.74 -16.92
C HIS A 217 -51.11 -50.93 -17.45
N ALA A 218 -50.69 -52.15 -17.14
CA ALA A 218 -51.52 -53.32 -17.38
C ALA A 218 -52.79 -53.26 -16.52
N ALA A 219 -53.87 -53.91 -16.98
CA ALA A 219 -55.11 -54.00 -16.22
C ALA A 219 -54.88 -54.81 -14.92
N PRO A 220 -54.98 -54.20 -13.73
CA PRO A 220 -54.75 -54.94 -12.51
C PRO A 220 -55.96 -55.83 -12.21
N ALA A 221 -55.69 -56.99 -11.60
CA ALA A 221 -56.70 -57.96 -11.22
C ALA A 221 -57.51 -57.57 -9.96
N ALA A 222 -57.11 -56.48 -9.28
CA ALA A 222 -57.80 -55.88 -8.14
C ALA A 222 -57.38 -54.41 -8.01
N ARG A 223 -58.17 -53.61 -7.30
CA ARG A 223 -57.86 -52.21 -7.01
C ARG A 223 -56.54 -52.06 -6.24
N ILE A 224 -55.71 -51.10 -6.64
CA ILE A 224 -54.43 -50.74 -6.01
C ILE A 224 -54.54 -49.32 -5.47
N ASP A 225 -54.46 -49.12 -4.15
CA ASP A 225 -54.42 -47.79 -3.54
C ASP A 225 -52.96 -47.35 -3.29
N PHE A 226 -52.64 -46.08 -3.50
CA PHE A 226 -51.30 -45.51 -3.28
C PHE A 226 -51.36 -44.01 -2.95
N SER A 227 -50.26 -43.44 -2.45
CA SER A 227 -50.12 -42.00 -2.21
C SER A 227 -49.09 -41.41 -3.15
N ILE A 228 -49.38 -40.21 -3.68
CA ILE A 228 -48.44 -39.39 -4.43
C ILE A 228 -48.04 -38.23 -3.53
N ASP A 229 -46.75 -38.18 -3.19
CA ASP A 229 -46.15 -37.06 -2.47
C ASP A 229 -45.67 -36.03 -3.50
N THR A 230 -46.10 -34.79 -3.35
CA THR A 230 -45.74 -33.66 -4.21
C THR A 230 -44.85 -32.71 -3.43
N THR A 231 -43.70 -32.35 -3.97
CA THR A 231 -42.87 -31.25 -3.46
C THR A 231 -42.67 -30.22 -4.56
N ILE A 232 -42.95 -28.95 -4.25
CA ILE A 232 -42.74 -27.84 -5.17
C ILE A 232 -41.55 -27.02 -4.67
N TYR A 233 -40.56 -26.82 -5.54
CA TYR A 233 -39.34 -26.05 -5.29
C TYR A 233 -39.39 -24.69 -6.00
N ARG A 234 -38.75 -23.67 -5.44
CA ARG A 234 -38.45 -22.39 -6.09
C ARG A 234 -37.15 -22.47 -6.89
N SER A 235 -36.84 -21.44 -7.67
CA SER A 235 -35.62 -21.33 -8.48
C SER A 235 -34.32 -21.34 -7.66
N ASP A 236 -34.36 -20.92 -6.40
CA ASP A 236 -33.23 -20.98 -5.45
C ASP A 236 -33.05 -22.35 -4.78
N GLY A 237 -33.87 -23.35 -5.16
CA GLY A 237 -33.86 -24.70 -4.58
C GLY A 237 -34.62 -24.82 -3.26
N SER A 238 -35.15 -23.73 -2.70
CA SER A 238 -35.98 -23.78 -1.49
C SER A 238 -37.32 -24.45 -1.74
N ILE A 239 -37.85 -25.18 -0.74
CA ILE A 239 -39.17 -25.80 -0.83
C ILE A 239 -40.24 -24.70 -0.68
N ALA A 240 -41.11 -24.57 -1.69
CA ALA A 240 -42.30 -23.73 -1.64
C ALA A 240 -43.41 -24.42 -0.84
N THR A 241 -43.64 -25.71 -1.07
CA THR A 241 -44.63 -26.53 -0.37
C THR A 241 -44.35 -28.02 -0.56
N SER A 242 -44.88 -28.85 0.34
CA SER A 242 -44.92 -30.31 0.18
C SER A 242 -46.23 -30.86 0.73
N PHE A 243 -46.88 -31.77 -0.01
CA PHE A 243 -48.17 -32.35 0.35
C PHE A 243 -48.40 -33.71 -0.29
N GLY A 244 -49.14 -34.58 0.38
CA GLY A 244 -49.53 -35.92 -0.12
C GLY A 244 -50.96 -35.95 -0.66
N SER A 245 -51.20 -36.80 -1.65
CA SER A 245 -52.53 -37.06 -2.21
C SER A 245 -52.79 -38.55 -2.38
N THR A 246 -53.88 -39.05 -1.79
CA THR A 246 -54.29 -40.45 -1.94
C THR A 246 -54.92 -40.69 -3.29
N SER A 247 -54.53 -41.79 -3.92
CA SER A 247 -54.92 -42.19 -5.27
C SER A 247 -55.16 -43.70 -5.30
N TYR A 248 -55.72 -44.18 -6.40
CA TYR A 248 -55.91 -45.60 -6.66
C TYR A 248 -55.75 -45.92 -8.15
N ILE A 249 -55.68 -47.18 -8.54
CA ILE A 249 -55.96 -47.70 -9.88
C ILE A 249 -57.02 -48.78 -9.68
N ASP A 250 -58.12 -48.73 -10.45
CA ASP A 250 -59.21 -49.70 -10.30
C ASP A 250 -59.01 -50.96 -11.14
N GLU A 251 -59.74 -52.02 -10.78
CA GLU A 251 -59.73 -53.28 -11.52
C GLU A 251 -60.10 -53.05 -13.00
N GLY A 252 -59.31 -53.62 -13.92
CA GLY A 252 -59.59 -53.55 -15.36
C GLY A 252 -59.11 -52.28 -16.08
N TRP A 253 -58.58 -51.28 -15.39
CA TRP A 253 -58.08 -50.04 -16.03
C TRP A 253 -56.72 -50.25 -16.71
N THR A 254 -56.53 -49.71 -17.91
CA THR A 254 -55.22 -49.74 -18.62
C THR A 254 -54.55 -48.37 -18.73
N ASN A 255 -55.25 -47.33 -18.32
CA ASN A 255 -54.73 -45.99 -18.15
C ASN A 255 -55.46 -45.31 -16.98
N SER A 256 -54.80 -44.34 -16.37
CA SER A 256 -55.39 -43.52 -15.33
C SER A 256 -54.75 -42.14 -15.34
N TYR A 257 -55.46 -41.14 -14.81
CA TYR A 257 -54.89 -39.82 -14.60
C TYR A 257 -55.19 -39.33 -13.19
N ARG A 258 -54.28 -38.57 -12.60
CA ARG A 258 -54.44 -38.00 -11.27
C ARG A 258 -54.11 -36.52 -11.30
N SER A 259 -54.77 -35.77 -10.42
CA SER A 259 -54.54 -34.35 -10.33
C SER A 259 -54.65 -33.88 -8.91
N SER A 260 -53.68 -33.08 -8.50
CA SER A 260 -53.68 -32.37 -7.22
C SER A 260 -52.94 -31.05 -7.42
N GLY A 261 -53.20 -30.09 -6.54
CA GLY A 261 -52.70 -28.74 -6.71
C GLY A 261 -52.54 -28.02 -5.39
N TRP A 262 -51.72 -26.99 -5.42
CA TRP A 262 -51.50 -26.08 -4.31
C TRP A 262 -51.76 -24.65 -4.75
N GLY A 263 -52.10 -23.78 -3.81
CA GLY A 263 -52.44 -22.39 -4.09
C GLY A 263 -53.49 -21.86 -3.12
N SER A 264 -54.18 -20.81 -3.54
CA SER A 264 -55.19 -20.10 -2.75
C SER A 264 -56.51 -19.98 -3.50
N ALA A 265 -57.62 -19.81 -2.77
CA ALA A 265 -58.94 -19.58 -3.37
C ALA A 265 -59.03 -18.24 -4.15
N THR A 266 -58.07 -17.34 -3.94
CA THR A 266 -57.97 -16.03 -4.61
C THR A 266 -56.64 -15.94 -5.37
N GLY A 267 -56.65 -15.24 -6.51
CA GLY A 267 -55.42 -14.89 -7.23
C GLY A 267 -54.53 -13.98 -6.37
N GLY A 268 -53.21 -14.00 -6.63
CA GLY A 268 -52.22 -13.13 -5.99
C GLY A 268 -51.31 -13.79 -4.96
N ALA A 269 -51.62 -15.02 -4.53
CA ALA A 269 -50.91 -15.71 -3.44
C ALA A 269 -49.58 -16.34 -3.85
N TRP A 270 -49.33 -16.51 -5.15
CA TRP A 270 -48.06 -17.01 -5.66
C TRP A 270 -47.01 -15.90 -5.68
N HIS A 271 -45.74 -16.25 -5.41
CA HIS A 271 -44.64 -15.34 -5.70
C HIS A 271 -44.23 -15.52 -7.16
N PRO A 272 -43.85 -14.46 -7.88
CA PRO A 272 -43.28 -14.59 -9.21
C PRO A 272 -41.98 -15.39 -9.17
N GLY A 273 -41.73 -16.16 -10.21
CA GLY A 273 -40.52 -16.97 -10.34
C GLY A 273 -40.76 -18.32 -10.99
N ILE A 274 -39.66 -19.06 -11.19
CA ILE A 274 -39.67 -20.42 -11.72
C ILE A 274 -39.86 -21.41 -10.57
N TYR A 275 -40.75 -22.37 -10.78
CA TYR A 275 -41.07 -23.45 -9.87
C TYR A 275 -40.81 -24.81 -10.51
N ARG A 276 -40.46 -25.81 -9.69
CA ARG A 276 -40.34 -27.22 -10.10
C ARG A 276 -41.20 -28.09 -9.20
N ALA A 277 -42.11 -28.87 -9.78
CA ALA A 277 -42.86 -29.89 -9.05
C ALA A 277 -42.19 -31.26 -9.23
N GLU A 278 -41.96 -31.95 -8.12
CA GLU A 278 -41.49 -33.32 -8.06
C GLU A 278 -42.58 -34.20 -7.42
N LEU A 279 -42.92 -35.28 -8.10
CA LEU A 279 -43.88 -36.28 -7.63
C LEU A 279 -43.15 -37.55 -7.25
N ALA A 280 -43.48 -38.13 -6.10
CA ALA A 280 -42.90 -39.37 -5.59
C ALA A 280 -43.99 -40.34 -5.11
N ILE A 281 -43.72 -41.65 -5.17
CA ILE A 281 -44.55 -42.70 -4.56
C ILE A 281 -43.65 -43.56 -3.68
N GLY A 282 -43.96 -43.62 -2.37
CA GLY A 282 -43.17 -44.40 -1.42
C GLY A 282 -41.74 -43.89 -1.23
N GLY A 283 -41.52 -42.59 -1.45
CA GLY A 283 -40.19 -41.94 -1.36
C GLY A 283 -39.39 -41.95 -2.67
N GLU A 284 -39.82 -42.70 -3.69
CA GLU A 284 -39.14 -42.77 -4.99
C GLU A 284 -39.70 -41.72 -5.96
N PRO A 285 -38.88 -40.85 -6.57
CA PRO A 285 -39.33 -39.85 -7.53
C PRO A 285 -39.84 -40.52 -8.82
N ILE A 286 -41.06 -40.20 -9.22
CA ILE A 286 -41.75 -40.79 -10.38
C ILE A 286 -41.92 -39.80 -11.55
N ALA A 287 -41.98 -38.50 -11.28
CA ALA A 287 -42.08 -37.48 -12.33
C ALA A 287 -41.57 -36.12 -11.85
N ARG A 288 -41.01 -35.30 -12.75
CA ARG A 288 -40.67 -33.90 -12.46
C ARG A 288 -40.93 -32.99 -13.66
N ALA A 289 -41.50 -31.82 -13.41
CA ALA A 289 -41.71 -30.79 -14.44
C ALA A 289 -41.73 -29.38 -13.83
N GLY A 290 -41.41 -28.37 -14.64
CA GLY A 290 -41.35 -26.96 -14.21
C GLY A 290 -42.51 -26.11 -14.73
N PHE A 291 -42.81 -25.03 -14.01
CA PHE A 291 -43.72 -23.96 -14.44
C PHE A 291 -43.25 -22.60 -13.90
N GLU A 292 -43.70 -21.51 -14.52
CA GLU A 292 -43.34 -20.14 -14.15
C GLU A 292 -44.58 -19.36 -13.69
N VAL A 293 -44.43 -18.56 -12.63
CA VAL A 293 -45.42 -17.56 -12.22
C VAL A 293 -44.89 -16.16 -12.53
N ILE A 294 -45.69 -15.33 -13.20
CA ILE A 294 -45.32 -13.95 -13.59
C ILE A 294 -46.25 -12.92 -12.95
N ASP A 295 -45.75 -11.70 -12.68
CA ASP A 295 -46.51 -10.62 -12.02
C ASP A 295 -47.58 -9.97 -12.92
N GLN A 296 -47.33 -9.88 -14.24
CA GLN A 296 -48.27 -9.36 -15.23
C GLN A 296 -48.04 -10.02 -16.59
N PRO A 297 -49.09 -10.21 -17.41
CA PRO A 297 -48.94 -10.57 -18.81
C PRO A 297 -48.30 -9.42 -19.59
N ILE A 298 -47.44 -9.74 -20.57
CA ILE A 298 -46.89 -8.75 -21.51
C ILE A 298 -48.08 -8.05 -22.20
N PRO A 299 -48.19 -6.70 -22.16
CA PRO A 299 -49.31 -6.02 -22.80
C PRO A 299 -49.41 -6.39 -24.28
N GLU A 300 -50.53 -6.99 -24.69
CA GLU A 300 -50.78 -7.40 -26.08
C GLU A 300 -51.50 -6.32 -26.91
N ALA A 301 -51.87 -5.20 -26.29
CA ALA A 301 -52.55 -4.08 -26.92
C ALA A 301 -52.11 -2.72 -26.32
N GLY A 302 -52.26 -1.63 -27.08
CA GLY A 302 -51.92 -0.27 -26.65
C GLY A 302 -50.52 0.19 -27.08
N ALA A 303 -50.06 1.33 -26.57
CA ALA A 303 -48.82 1.98 -27.01
C ALA A 303 -47.55 1.10 -26.85
N PHE A 304 -47.52 0.22 -25.85
CA PHE A 304 -46.40 -0.73 -25.71
C PHE A 304 -46.39 -1.81 -26.82
N ALA A 305 -47.55 -2.15 -27.40
CA ALA A 305 -47.61 -3.11 -28.50
C ALA A 305 -46.90 -2.56 -29.75
N GLU A 306 -47.00 -1.27 -30.02
CA GLU A 306 -46.26 -0.61 -31.11
C GLU A 306 -44.75 -0.70 -30.89
N LEU A 307 -44.28 -0.50 -29.65
CA LEU A 307 -42.87 -0.68 -29.30
C LEU A 307 -42.42 -2.13 -29.49
N ARG A 308 -43.23 -3.09 -29.01
CA ARG A 308 -42.96 -4.53 -29.15
C ARG A 308 -42.81 -4.95 -30.61
N GLU A 309 -43.61 -4.41 -31.51
CA GLU A 309 -43.53 -4.71 -32.96
C GLU A 309 -42.20 -4.27 -33.60
N THR A 310 -41.47 -3.33 -32.97
CA THR A 310 -40.15 -2.90 -33.46
C THR A 310 -39.02 -3.88 -33.14
N LEU A 311 -39.26 -4.85 -32.25
CA LEU A 311 -38.28 -5.81 -31.74
C LEU A 311 -38.35 -7.13 -32.53
N PRO A 312 -37.33 -7.48 -33.35
CA PRO A 312 -37.37 -8.65 -34.23
C PRO A 312 -37.58 -9.98 -33.50
N TRP A 313 -37.05 -10.11 -32.29
CA TRP A 313 -37.12 -11.30 -31.43
C TRP A 313 -38.43 -11.38 -30.62
N ALA A 314 -39.24 -10.33 -30.61
CA ALA A 314 -40.52 -10.31 -29.89
C ALA A 314 -41.69 -10.94 -30.68
N ALA A 315 -41.43 -11.38 -31.92
CA ALA A 315 -42.38 -12.02 -32.81
C ALA A 315 -42.35 -13.56 -32.65
N GLY A 316 -43.51 -14.16 -32.38
CA GLY A 316 -43.65 -15.62 -32.23
C GLY A 316 -43.54 -16.12 -30.78
N PRO A 317 -43.32 -17.44 -30.57
CA PRO A 317 -43.17 -18.01 -29.24
C PRO A 317 -41.94 -17.43 -28.52
N LEU A 318 -42.16 -16.77 -27.39
CA LEU A 318 -41.09 -16.20 -26.57
C LEU A 318 -40.49 -17.27 -25.66
N ASP A 319 -39.15 -17.37 -25.68
CA ASP A 319 -38.42 -18.05 -24.62
C ASP A 319 -38.45 -17.24 -23.30
N HIS A 320 -37.82 -17.77 -22.27
CA HIS A 320 -37.83 -17.14 -20.94
C HIS A 320 -37.13 -15.77 -20.95
N ASP A 321 -35.95 -15.67 -21.56
CA ASP A 321 -35.12 -14.47 -21.56
C ASP A 321 -35.80 -13.32 -22.30
N TYR A 322 -36.37 -13.58 -23.49
CA TYR A 322 -37.12 -12.58 -24.24
C TYR A 322 -38.42 -12.16 -23.53
N ARG A 323 -39.05 -13.07 -22.79
CA ARG A 323 -40.21 -12.73 -21.95
C ARG A 323 -39.81 -11.79 -20.83
N VAL A 324 -38.72 -12.07 -20.13
CA VAL A 324 -38.17 -11.22 -19.07
C VAL A 324 -37.80 -9.83 -19.61
N ALA A 325 -37.15 -9.77 -20.77
CA ALA A 325 -36.79 -8.51 -21.43
C ALA A 325 -38.02 -7.67 -21.79
N LEU A 326 -39.06 -8.28 -22.37
CA LEU A 326 -40.31 -7.59 -22.71
C LEU A 326 -41.04 -7.08 -21.47
N LEU A 327 -41.03 -7.84 -20.37
CA LEU A 327 -41.62 -7.40 -19.12
C LEU A 327 -40.87 -6.21 -18.53
N ALA A 328 -39.54 -6.19 -18.59
CA ALA A 328 -38.75 -5.04 -18.17
C ALA A 328 -39.05 -3.80 -19.03
N LEU A 329 -39.07 -3.94 -20.37
CA LEU A 329 -39.42 -2.86 -21.29
C LEU A 329 -40.86 -2.36 -21.10
N ALA A 330 -41.81 -3.25 -20.79
CA ALA A 330 -43.20 -2.88 -20.53
C ALA A 330 -43.31 -1.99 -19.29
N ARG A 331 -42.58 -2.33 -18.22
CA ARG A 331 -42.55 -1.54 -16.98
C ARG A 331 -41.81 -0.23 -17.14
N LEU A 332 -40.70 -0.24 -17.89
CA LEU A 332 -40.01 0.98 -18.30
C LEU A 332 -40.93 1.89 -19.13
N HIS A 333 -41.74 1.32 -20.03
CA HIS A 333 -42.67 2.08 -20.85
C HIS A 333 -43.82 2.65 -20.02
N GLU A 334 -44.29 1.91 -19.01
CA GLU A 334 -45.27 2.41 -18.04
C GLU A 334 -44.71 3.58 -17.21
N ALA A 335 -43.43 3.50 -16.81
CA ALA A 335 -42.75 4.58 -16.09
C ALA A 335 -42.50 5.80 -16.99
N GLU A 336 -41.93 5.59 -18.17
CA GLU A 336 -41.68 6.62 -19.18
C GLU A 336 -41.56 6.03 -20.60
N PRO A 337 -42.56 6.24 -21.48
CA PRO A 337 -42.55 5.68 -22.83
C PRO A 337 -41.30 6.03 -23.66
N ALA A 338 -40.78 7.26 -23.51
CA ALA A 338 -39.60 7.72 -24.22
C ALA A 338 -38.33 6.95 -23.79
N LEU A 339 -38.19 6.64 -22.50
CA LEU A 339 -37.07 5.87 -21.96
C LEU A 339 -37.08 4.45 -22.53
N ALA A 340 -38.23 3.77 -22.49
CA ALA A 340 -38.37 2.44 -23.05
C ALA A 340 -38.11 2.39 -24.56
N ALA A 341 -38.56 3.42 -25.29
CA ALA A 341 -38.28 3.53 -26.74
C ALA A 341 -36.78 3.71 -27.03
N SER A 342 -36.08 4.55 -26.27
CA SER A 342 -34.63 4.73 -26.40
C SER A 342 -33.89 3.42 -26.10
N LEU A 343 -34.22 2.74 -25.00
CA LEU A 343 -33.58 1.47 -24.63
C LEU A 343 -33.87 0.37 -25.66
N ALA A 344 -35.09 0.26 -26.17
CA ALA A 344 -35.45 -0.69 -27.22
C ALA A 344 -34.69 -0.46 -28.54
N SER A 345 -34.19 0.76 -28.77
CA SER A 345 -33.41 1.10 -29.96
C SER A 345 -31.93 0.72 -29.87
N LEU A 346 -31.43 0.39 -28.68
CA LEU A 346 -30.04 0.00 -28.47
C LEU A 346 -29.69 -1.27 -29.26
N PRO A 347 -28.49 -1.36 -29.87
CA PRO A 347 -28.11 -2.50 -30.71
C PRO A 347 -28.29 -3.87 -30.03
N TRP A 348 -27.85 -4.02 -28.79
CA TRP A 348 -27.93 -5.28 -28.04
C TRP A 348 -29.36 -5.61 -27.57
N VAL A 349 -30.20 -4.60 -27.28
CA VAL A 349 -31.63 -4.83 -26.99
C VAL A 349 -32.36 -5.23 -28.27
N ARG A 350 -32.07 -4.59 -29.40
CA ARG A 350 -32.71 -4.91 -30.68
C ARG A 350 -32.27 -6.27 -31.23
N ALA A 351 -31.04 -6.68 -30.97
CA ALA A 351 -30.52 -7.99 -31.35
C ALA A 351 -31.12 -9.15 -30.52
N GLY A 352 -31.66 -8.84 -29.33
CA GLY A 352 -32.16 -9.83 -28.37
C GLY A 352 -31.25 -9.87 -27.15
N PRO A 353 -31.63 -9.23 -26.02
CA PRO A 353 -30.75 -9.13 -24.88
C PRO A 353 -30.56 -10.48 -24.21
N THR A 354 -29.32 -10.89 -23.98
CA THR A 354 -28.92 -12.12 -23.28
C THR A 354 -27.86 -11.82 -22.22
N GLY A 355 -27.66 -12.73 -21.26
CA GLY A 355 -26.55 -12.62 -20.30
C GLY A 355 -26.54 -11.29 -19.52
N ALA A 356 -25.42 -10.56 -19.57
CA ALA A 356 -25.26 -9.26 -18.90
C ALA A 356 -26.25 -8.20 -19.42
N GLY A 357 -26.54 -8.16 -20.73
CA GLY A 357 -27.50 -7.22 -21.31
C GLY A 357 -28.92 -7.43 -20.80
N LEU A 358 -29.39 -8.69 -20.68
CA LEU A 358 -30.70 -8.98 -20.09
C LEU A 358 -30.77 -8.49 -18.63
N ARG A 359 -29.72 -8.76 -17.85
CA ARG A 359 -29.67 -8.33 -16.45
C ARG A 359 -29.61 -6.80 -16.32
N ALA A 360 -28.87 -6.11 -17.18
CA ALA A 360 -28.83 -4.65 -17.22
C ALA A 360 -30.19 -4.04 -17.51
N LEU A 361 -30.95 -4.60 -18.46
CA LEU A 361 -32.31 -4.18 -18.74
C LEU A 361 -33.24 -4.33 -17.53
N GLN A 362 -33.08 -5.41 -16.75
CA GLN A 362 -33.79 -5.57 -15.48
C GLN A 362 -33.34 -4.54 -14.42
N GLN A 363 -32.05 -4.21 -14.33
CA GLN A 363 -31.56 -3.19 -13.40
C GLN A 363 -32.04 -1.79 -13.78
N LEU A 364 -32.17 -1.46 -15.07
CA LEU A 364 -32.73 -0.20 -15.53
C LEU A 364 -34.22 -0.04 -15.15
N ASP A 365 -35.00 -1.12 -15.19
CA ASP A 365 -36.37 -1.14 -14.64
C ASP A 365 -36.36 -0.86 -13.13
N ILE A 366 -35.46 -1.50 -12.36
CA ILE A 366 -35.31 -1.25 -10.91
C ILE A 366 -34.94 0.22 -10.65
N LEU A 367 -33.95 0.74 -11.36
CA LEU A 367 -33.54 2.15 -11.27
C LEU A 367 -34.70 3.10 -11.60
N ALA A 368 -35.49 2.81 -12.63
CA ALA A 368 -36.62 3.66 -13.02
C ALA A 368 -37.70 3.74 -11.94
N ARG A 369 -37.86 2.68 -11.12
CA ARG A 369 -38.77 2.69 -9.95
C ARG A 369 -38.22 3.53 -8.80
N GLY A 370 -36.90 3.54 -8.60
CA GLY A 370 -36.23 4.39 -7.61
C GLY A 370 -36.13 5.87 -8.01
N GLY A 371 -36.03 6.13 -9.31
CA GLY A 371 -36.00 7.46 -9.90
C GLY A 371 -35.91 7.40 -11.43
N VAL A 372 -37.02 7.68 -12.12
CA VAL A 372 -37.06 7.66 -13.59
C VAL A 372 -36.07 8.66 -14.22
N ASP A 373 -35.77 9.74 -13.51
CA ASP A 373 -34.76 10.72 -13.90
C ASP A 373 -33.33 10.17 -13.86
N ILE A 374 -33.02 9.32 -12.88
CA ILE A 374 -31.74 8.61 -12.74
C ILE A 374 -31.61 7.58 -13.87
N ALA A 375 -32.64 6.75 -14.07
CA ALA A 375 -32.65 5.76 -15.14
C ALA A 375 -32.53 6.40 -16.53
N ARG A 376 -33.20 7.54 -16.77
CA ARG A 376 -33.07 8.29 -18.03
C ARG A 376 -31.65 8.79 -18.27
N ARG A 377 -30.98 9.26 -17.22
CA ARG A 377 -29.60 9.74 -17.32
C ARG A 377 -28.65 8.61 -17.68
N VAL A 378 -28.72 7.49 -16.95
CA VAL A 378 -27.87 6.31 -17.23
C VAL A 378 -28.17 5.74 -18.63
N ALA A 379 -29.43 5.74 -19.05
CA ALA A 379 -29.84 5.33 -20.39
C ALA A 379 -29.30 6.21 -21.53
N SER A 380 -28.70 7.36 -21.21
CA SER A 380 -28.12 8.28 -22.19
C SER A 380 -26.61 8.15 -22.36
N TYR A 381 -25.95 7.28 -21.60
CA TYR A 381 -24.50 7.10 -21.66
C TYR A 381 -24.06 6.19 -22.81
N ASP A 382 -22.92 6.53 -23.42
CA ASP A 382 -22.46 5.93 -24.68
C ASP A 382 -22.08 4.45 -24.52
N TRP A 383 -21.50 4.08 -23.37
CA TRP A 383 -21.17 2.68 -23.04
C TRP A 383 -22.40 1.78 -22.91
N LEU A 384 -23.60 2.35 -22.69
CA LEU A 384 -24.82 1.53 -22.74
C LEU A 384 -25.17 1.11 -24.17
N ALA A 385 -24.60 1.75 -25.20
CA ALA A 385 -24.94 1.51 -26.60
C ALA A 385 -24.03 0.48 -27.30
N ASP A 386 -22.79 0.30 -26.84
CA ASP A 386 -21.79 -0.57 -27.49
C ASP A 386 -21.78 -2.01 -26.93
N GLY A 387 -22.37 -2.25 -25.77
CA GLY A 387 -22.48 -3.56 -25.14
C GLY A 387 -22.82 -3.42 -23.67
N ILE A 388 -22.83 -4.52 -22.91
CA ILE A 388 -22.77 -4.47 -21.44
C ILE A 388 -21.76 -5.50 -20.98
N GLY A 389 -20.66 -5.04 -20.39
CA GLY A 389 -19.67 -5.84 -19.70
C GLY A 389 -20.11 -6.24 -18.29
N ASP A 390 -19.28 -7.06 -17.61
CA ASP A 390 -19.58 -7.50 -16.25
C ASP A 390 -19.50 -6.35 -15.24
N ASP A 391 -18.52 -5.45 -15.38
CA ASP A 391 -18.36 -4.29 -14.48
C ASP A 391 -19.51 -3.29 -14.63
N GLU A 392 -19.92 -2.98 -15.86
CA GLU A 392 -21.05 -2.11 -16.18
C GLU A 392 -22.39 -2.66 -15.64
N TRP A 393 -22.64 -3.96 -15.81
CA TRP A 393 -23.82 -4.60 -15.23
C TRP A 393 -23.79 -4.57 -13.69
N LEU A 394 -22.63 -4.84 -13.08
CA LEU A 394 -22.46 -4.79 -11.62
C LEU A 394 -22.68 -3.37 -11.10
N ALA A 395 -22.15 -2.36 -11.79
CA ALA A 395 -22.34 -0.96 -11.44
C ALA A 395 -23.81 -0.55 -11.52
N LEU A 396 -24.55 -0.97 -12.56
CA LEU A 396 -26.01 -0.74 -12.63
C LEU A 396 -26.77 -1.36 -11.46
N ARG A 397 -26.38 -2.58 -11.05
CA ARG A 397 -26.97 -3.24 -9.88
C ARG A 397 -26.68 -2.47 -8.60
N THR A 398 -25.42 -2.08 -8.39
CA THR A 398 -24.99 -1.33 -7.21
C THR A 398 -25.63 0.04 -7.16
N LEU A 399 -25.75 0.74 -8.29
CA LEU A 399 -26.46 2.02 -8.39
C LEU A 399 -27.95 1.88 -8.06
N GLY A 400 -28.58 0.77 -8.47
CA GLY A 400 -29.95 0.43 -8.08
C GLY A 400 -30.09 0.30 -6.56
N GLY A 401 -29.23 -0.51 -5.93
CA GLY A 401 -29.19 -0.65 -4.48
C GLY A 401 -28.89 0.66 -3.75
N LEU A 402 -27.96 1.46 -4.28
CA LEU A 402 -27.60 2.76 -3.74
C LEU A 402 -28.80 3.71 -3.79
N THR A 403 -29.53 3.76 -4.90
CA THR A 403 -30.72 4.61 -5.07
C THR A 403 -31.85 4.20 -4.11
N GLU A 404 -32.03 2.91 -3.86
CA GLU A 404 -33.00 2.40 -2.88
C GLU A 404 -32.63 2.79 -1.44
N ARG A 405 -31.34 2.81 -1.10
CA ARG A 405 -30.85 3.15 0.25
C ARG A 405 -30.74 4.66 0.48
N SER A 406 -30.24 5.39 -0.52
CA SER A 406 -30.03 6.83 -0.50
C SER A 406 -30.22 7.40 -1.91
N ARG A 407 -31.42 7.95 -2.16
CA ARG A 407 -31.75 8.56 -3.47
C ARG A 407 -30.83 9.73 -3.82
N SER A 408 -30.35 10.48 -2.83
CA SER A 408 -29.36 11.56 -3.06
C SER A 408 -28.04 10.99 -3.55
N ALA A 409 -27.48 10.01 -2.84
CA ALA A 409 -26.22 9.37 -3.24
C ALA A 409 -26.34 8.68 -4.61
N GLY A 410 -27.45 7.96 -4.86
CA GLY A 410 -27.71 7.32 -6.15
C GLY A 410 -27.86 8.34 -7.30
N GLY A 411 -28.53 9.47 -7.05
CA GLY A 411 -28.66 10.53 -8.05
C GLY A 411 -27.35 11.27 -8.33
N ALA A 412 -26.53 11.47 -7.30
CA ALA A 412 -25.21 12.10 -7.43
C ALA A 412 -24.22 11.19 -8.17
N ALA A 413 -24.12 9.91 -7.76
CA ALA A 413 -23.28 8.91 -8.42
C ALA A 413 -23.69 8.70 -9.87
N ALA A 414 -24.98 8.56 -10.16
CA ALA A 414 -25.45 8.48 -11.55
C ALA A 414 -25.13 9.71 -12.39
N GLY A 415 -24.82 10.85 -11.77
CA GLY A 415 -24.48 12.11 -12.41
C GLY A 415 -23.00 12.44 -12.46
N ALA A 416 -22.12 11.55 -11.98
CA ALA A 416 -20.67 11.68 -12.06
C ALA A 416 -20.19 11.63 -13.54
N GLU A 417 -19.00 12.16 -13.79
CA GLU A 417 -18.39 12.25 -15.11
C GLU A 417 -17.84 10.91 -15.58
N TRP A 418 -17.13 10.17 -14.73
CA TRP A 418 -16.66 8.79 -14.99
C TRP A 418 -17.77 7.80 -15.35
N MET A 419 -19.01 8.04 -14.92
CA MET A 419 -20.15 7.22 -15.34
C MET A 419 -20.46 7.33 -16.85
N ARG A 420 -19.78 8.18 -17.63
CA ARG A 420 -20.11 8.45 -19.05
C ARG A 420 -19.26 7.70 -20.07
N ASP A 421 -18.01 7.38 -19.76
CA ASP A 421 -17.01 6.87 -20.71
C ASP A 421 -16.62 5.40 -20.49
N GLY A 422 -17.29 4.72 -19.56
CA GLY A 422 -17.16 3.29 -19.27
C GLY A 422 -17.39 3.06 -17.79
N ILE A 423 -17.17 1.84 -17.31
CA ILE A 423 -17.00 1.61 -15.87
C ILE A 423 -15.70 0.85 -15.64
N SER A 424 -14.76 1.48 -14.94
CA SER A 424 -13.52 0.83 -14.52
C SER A 424 -13.71 -0.05 -13.27
N GLU A 425 -12.71 -0.87 -12.95
CA GLU A 425 -12.73 -1.67 -11.72
C GLU A 425 -12.79 -0.77 -10.48
N ASP A 426 -12.04 0.34 -10.47
CA ASP A 426 -11.96 1.24 -9.32
C ASP A 426 -13.27 2.00 -9.09
N GLU A 427 -13.88 2.52 -10.16
CA GLU A 427 -15.21 3.13 -10.12
C GLU A 427 -16.28 2.16 -9.61
N ARG A 428 -16.29 0.92 -10.12
CA ARG A 428 -17.22 -0.12 -9.64
C ARG A 428 -17.03 -0.35 -8.14
N HIS A 429 -15.79 -0.42 -7.67
CA HIS A 429 -15.49 -0.63 -6.26
C HIS A 429 -15.88 0.56 -5.39
N ALA A 430 -15.59 1.80 -5.82
CA ALA A 430 -16.03 2.99 -5.12
C ALA A 430 -17.56 3.05 -5.01
N LEU A 431 -18.29 2.69 -6.08
CA LEU A 431 -19.74 2.62 -6.05
C LEU A 431 -20.26 1.56 -5.06
N GLN A 432 -19.57 0.42 -4.93
CA GLN A 432 -19.90 -0.62 -3.96
C GLN A 432 -19.67 -0.18 -2.52
N GLU A 433 -18.55 0.49 -2.24
CA GLU A 433 -18.27 1.05 -0.92
C GLU A 433 -19.27 2.16 -0.56
N LEU A 434 -19.67 2.98 -1.54
CA LEU A 434 -20.71 3.99 -1.36
C LEU A 434 -22.09 3.38 -1.05
N GLU A 435 -22.48 2.28 -1.73
CA GLU A 435 -23.72 1.54 -1.42
C GLU A 435 -23.70 0.98 0.00
N GLU A 436 -22.57 0.39 0.40
CA GLU A 436 -22.35 -0.15 1.73
C GLU A 436 -22.41 0.95 2.80
N LEU A 437 -21.82 2.12 2.54
CA LEU A 437 -21.92 3.30 3.40
C LEU A 437 -23.37 3.79 3.49
N ALA A 438 -24.08 3.91 2.37
CA ALA A 438 -25.48 4.33 2.32
C ALA A 438 -26.41 3.35 3.07
N GLY A 439 -26.04 2.08 3.17
CA GLY A 439 -26.76 1.09 3.98
C GLY A 439 -26.72 1.36 5.49
N ARG A 440 -25.78 2.20 5.96
CA ARG A 440 -25.58 2.55 7.37
C ARG A 440 -25.84 4.03 7.64
N GLU A 441 -25.23 4.88 6.83
CA GLU A 441 -25.24 6.35 6.93
C GLU A 441 -25.68 6.97 5.59
N PRO A 442 -27.00 6.96 5.27
CA PRO A 442 -27.52 7.44 3.97
C PRO A 442 -27.20 8.90 3.66
N GLU A 443 -27.20 9.76 4.69
CA GLU A 443 -26.89 11.19 4.56
C GLU A 443 -25.41 11.40 4.27
N LEU A 444 -24.53 10.66 4.97
CA LEU A 444 -23.08 10.71 4.77
C LEU A 444 -22.69 10.27 3.35
N ALA A 445 -23.25 9.16 2.88
CA ALA A 445 -23.04 8.69 1.51
C ALA A 445 -23.53 9.73 0.48
N GLY A 446 -24.61 10.45 0.78
CA GLY A 446 -25.08 11.56 -0.06
C GLY A 446 -24.05 12.68 -0.19
N ARG A 447 -23.39 13.06 0.91
CA ARG A 447 -22.33 14.09 0.90
C ARG A 447 -21.09 13.64 0.13
N VAL A 448 -20.61 12.41 0.40
CA VAL A 448 -19.43 11.86 -0.27
C VAL A 448 -19.63 11.81 -1.78
N ALA A 449 -20.82 11.40 -2.24
CA ALA A 449 -21.14 11.35 -3.66
C ALA A 449 -21.19 12.73 -4.35
N GLU A 450 -21.21 13.81 -3.58
CA GLU A 450 -21.20 15.19 -4.08
C GLU A 450 -19.80 15.82 -4.14
N PHE A 451 -18.78 15.17 -3.57
CA PHE A 451 -17.41 15.69 -3.59
C PHE A 451 -16.80 15.73 -5.00
N PRO A 452 -15.95 16.73 -5.32
CA PRO A 452 -15.33 16.88 -6.63
C PRO A 452 -14.62 15.61 -7.09
N TRP A 453 -13.73 15.06 -6.25
CA TRP A 453 -12.97 13.82 -6.50
C TRP A 453 -13.84 12.56 -6.68
N PHE A 454 -15.09 12.56 -6.20
CA PHE A 454 -15.99 11.45 -6.49
C PHE A 454 -16.71 11.65 -7.82
N ARG A 455 -16.82 12.90 -8.30
CA ARG A 455 -17.67 13.28 -9.42
C ARG A 455 -16.92 13.37 -10.74
N ASP A 456 -15.62 13.53 -10.73
CA ASP A 456 -14.78 13.61 -11.93
C ASP A 456 -14.37 12.21 -12.40
N ASP A 457 -13.31 11.64 -11.83
CA ASP A 457 -12.80 10.30 -12.07
C ASP A 457 -12.75 9.52 -10.73
N ILE A 458 -12.48 8.21 -10.75
CA ILE A 458 -12.16 7.47 -9.53
C ILE A 458 -10.79 6.83 -9.66
N THR A 459 -9.85 7.39 -8.93
CA THR A 459 -8.49 6.89 -8.77
C THR A 459 -8.42 5.75 -7.75
N GLU A 460 -7.28 5.05 -7.75
CA GLU A 460 -6.97 4.05 -6.73
C GLU A 460 -7.01 4.66 -5.31
N HIS A 461 -6.57 5.92 -5.15
CA HIS A 461 -6.50 6.58 -3.84
C HIS A 461 -7.89 6.85 -3.27
N GLU A 462 -8.79 7.38 -4.09
CA GLU A 462 -10.18 7.70 -3.75
C GLU A 462 -11.00 6.45 -3.44
N ARG A 463 -10.81 5.38 -4.23
CA ARG A 463 -11.40 4.07 -3.93
C ARG A 463 -10.99 3.60 -2.53
N TRP A 464 -9.70 3.68 -2.20
CA TRP A 464 -9.19 3.18 -0.91
C TRP A 464 -9.61 4.06 0.26
N ILE A 465 -9.63 5.38 0.11
CA ILE A 465 -10.08 6.25 1.20
C ILE A 465 -11.56 6.00 1.50
N LEU A 466 -12.39 5.77 0.47
CA LEU A 466 -13.80 5.42 0.63
C LEU A 466 -14.00 4.05 1.29
N SER A 467 -13.20 3.05 0.92
CA SER A 467 -13.22 1.74 1.58
C SER A 467 -12.83 1.85 3.07
N ASN A 468 -11.82 2.68 3.39
CA ASN A 468 -11.42 2.92 4.77
C ASN A 468 -12.49 3.68 5.57
N LEU A 469 -13.08 4.74 5.01
CA LEU A 469 -14.19 5.48 5.61
C LEU A 469 -15.36 4.54 5.94
N THR A 470 -15.71 3.68 4.98
CA THR A 470 -16.78 2.71 5.13
C THR A 470 -16.46 1.65 6.18
N ALA A 471 -15.20 1.21 6.27
CA ALA A 471 -14.75 0.32 7.33
C ALA A 471 -14.80 0.97 8.72
N ILE A 472 -14.42 2.24 8.85
CA ILE A 472 -14.53 3.00 10.10
C ILE A 472 -16.01 3.11 10.50
N ALA A 473 -16.90 3.44 9.56
CA ALA A 473 -18.34 3.52 9.79
C ALA A 473 -18.98 2.21 10.27
N ARG A 474 -18.35 1.05 10.03
CA ARG A 474 -18.80 -0.24 10.59
C ARG A 474 -18.49 -0.40 12.08
N VAL A 475 -17.47 0.29 12.59
CA VAL A 475 -16.94 0.13 13.95
C VAL A 475 -17.34 1.31 14.83
N GLU A 476 -17.12 2.54 14.37
CA GLU A 476 -17.38 3.78 15.11
C GLU A 476 -18.10 4.80 14.22
N PRO A 477 -19.42 5.03 14.42
CA PRO A 477 -20.21 5.94 13.59
C PRO A 477 -19.81 7.42 13.68
N ARG A 478 -19.07 7.86 14.71
CA ARG A 478 -18.76 9.28 14.91
C ARG A 478 -17.66 9.81 13.98
N TYR A 479 -16.59 9.04 13.77
CA TYR A 479 -15.43 9.51 13.00
C TYR A 479 -15.70 9.78 11.51
N PRO A 480 -16.51 8.97 10.80
CA PRO A 480 -16.77 9.22 9.39
C PRO A 480 -17.41 10.59 9.14
N GLY A 481 -18.27 11.07 10.04
CA GLY A 481 -18.86 12.39 9.96
C GLY A 481 -17.83 13.50 10.05
N PHE A 482 -16.87 13.37 10.98
CA PHE A 482 -15.76 14.31 11.16
C PHE A 482 -14.82 14.30 9.95
N LEU A 483 -14.38 13.13 9.49
CA LEU A 483 -13.41 13.02 8.40
C LEU A 483 -13.89 13.71 7.13
N VAL A 484 -15.15 13.53 6.76
CA VAL A 484 -15.68 14.18 5.55
C VAL A 484 -15.93 15.68 5.72
N ASP A 485 -15.90 16.20 6.96
CA ASP A 485 -16.00 17.64 7.24
C ASP A 485 -14.63 18.33 7.12
N LEU A 486 -13.53 17.56 6.98
CA LEU A 486 -12.18 18.09 6.79
C LEU A 486 -11.99 18.68 5.37
N PRO A 487 -11.30 19.83 5.22
CA PRO A 487 -11.06 20.45 3.92
C PRO A 487 -10.38 19.52 2.92
N TRP A 488 -9.29 18.87 3.32
CA TRP A 488 -8.51 17.93 2.49
C TRP A 488 -9.26 16.63 2.14
N PHE A 489 -10.37 16.33 2.81
CA PHE A 489 -11.21 15.19 2.42
C PHE A 489 -12.20 15.59 1.32
N GLN A 490 -12.45 16.89 1.13
CA GLN A 490 -13.49 17.42 0.25
C GLN A 490 -12.96 17.90 -1.10
N ASP A 491 -11.65 17.96 -1.30
CA ASP A 491 -11.01 18.46 -2.53
C ASP A 491 -10.58 17.31 -3.46
N ASP A 492 -9.32 16.88 -3.41
CA ASP A 492 -8.75 15.79 -4.21
C ASP A 492 -7.98 14.86 -3.25
N VAL A 493 -8.06 13.56 -3.46
CA VAL A 493 -7.53 12.59 -2.49
C VAL A 493 -6.12 12.19 -2.83
N THR A 494 -5.17 12.58 -2.00
CA THR A 494 -3.76 12.25 -2.21
C THR A 494 -3.37 10.86 -1.67
N GLU A 495 -2.19 10.37 -2.07
CA GLU A 495 -1.62 9.17 -1.47
C GLU A 495 -1.39 9.35 0.04
N HIS A 496 -1.09 10.57 0.51
CA HIS A 496 -0.80 10.82 1.92
C HIS A 496 -2.06 10.68 2.77
N GLU A 497 -3.15 11.31 2.36
CA GLU A 497 -4.45 11.27 3.03
C GLU A 497 -5.02 9.85 3.09
N ARG A 498 -4.99 9.09 1.98
CA ARG A 498 -5.52 7.70 1.99
C ARG A 498 -4.83 6.84 3.03
N TRP A 499 -3.51 7.01 3.18
CA TRP A 499 -2.71 6.24 4.12
C TRP A 499 -2.92 6.74 5.55
N THR A 500 -3.10 8.04 5.73
CA THR A 500 -3.44 8.63 7.03
C THR A 500 -4.79 8.11 7.53
N VAL A 501 -5.82 8.04 6.69
CA VAL A 501 -7.12 7.45 7.07
C VAL A 501 -7.01 5.95 7.37
N TRP A 502 -6.20 5.20 6.61
CA TRP A 502 -5.88 3.81 6.96
C TRP A 502 -5.23 3.74 8.35
N ASN A 503 -4.15 4.48 8.58
CA ASN A 503 -3.41 4.43 9.82
C ASN A 503 -4.29 4.86 11.00
N LEU A 504 -5.17 5.85 10.82
CA LEU A 504 -6.12 6.28 11.83
C LEU A 504 -7.13 5.17 12.17
N LYS A 505 -7.66 4.46 11.16
CA LYS A 505 -8.51 3.28 11.39
C LYS A 505 -7.79 2.22 12.23
N ALA A 506 -6.54 1.91 11.88
CA ALA A 506 -5.75 0.94 12.61
C ALA A 506 -5.39 1.43 14.02
N LEU A 507 -5.16 2.74 14.19
CA LEU A 507 -4.90 3.36 15.48
C LEU A 507 -6.13 3.26 16.38
N HIS A 508 -7.32 3.53 15.85
CA HIS A 508 -8.57 3.35 16.57
C HIS A 508 -8.77 1.91 17.06
N GLU A 509 -8.37 0.90 16.27
CA GLU A 509 -8.43 -0.51 16.70
C GLU A 509 -7.44 -0.85 17.84
N VAL A 510 -6.35 -0.09 17.96
CA VAL A 510 -5.29 -0.29 18.96
C VAL A 510 -5.55 0.55 20.23
N ASP A 511 -5.79 1.84 20.05
CA ASP A 511 -6.01 2.85 21.08
C ASP A 511 -6.91 3.98 20.55
N ASP A 512 -8.20 3.91 20.91
CA ASP A 512 -9.21 4.91 20.54
C ASP A 512 -8.94 6.31 21.11
N GLN A 513 -8.32 6.41 22.29
CA GLN A 513 -8.00 7.71 22.88
C GLN A 513 -6.89 8.41 22.11
N LEU A 514 -5.89 7.64 21.69
CA LEU A 514 -4.80 8.14 20.86
C LEU A 514 -5.28 8.53 19.46
N ALA A 515 -6.20 7.74 18.87
CA ALA A 515 -6.84 8.09 17.61
C ALA A 515 -7.64 9.40 17.72
N SER A 516 -8.43 9.57 18.80
CA SER A 516 -9.14 10.83 19.07
C SER A 516 -8.19 12.02 19.17
N LEU A 517 -7.06 11.85 19.86
CA LEU A 517 -6.08 12.92 20.02
C LEU A 517 -5.51 13.36 18.66
N VAL A 518 -5.14 12.41 17.79
CA VAL A 518 -4.60 12.72 16.45
C VAL A 518 -5.59 13.52 15.62
N VAL A 519 -6.86 13.16 15.65
CA VAL A 519 -7.94 13.81 14.89
C VAL A 519 -8.18 15.26 15.35
N ASP A 520 -7.90 15.55 16.62
CA ASP A 520 -8.03 16.89 17.21
C ASP A 520 -6.81 17.80 16.95
N LEU A 521 -5.74 17.30 16.32
CA LEU A 521 -4.52 18.09 16.07
C LEU A 521 -4.73 19.14 14.97
N PRO A 522 -4.18 20.37 15.12
CA PRO A 522 -4.33 21.43 14.11
C PRO A 522 -3.86 21.02 12.72
N TRP A 523 -2.69 20.38 12.63
CA TRP A 523 -2.09 19.91 11.37
C TRP A 523 -2.83 18.71 10.76
N PHE A 524 -3.70 18.02 11.52
CA PHE A 524 -4.55 16.99 10.94
C PHE A 524 -5.79 17.61 10.27
N GLN A 525 -6.16 18.84 10.68
CA GLN A 525 -7.39 19.51 10.27
C GLN A 525 -7.22 20.43 9.06
N ASP A 526 -5.99 20.76 8.66
CA ASP A 526 -5.70 21.61 7.50
C ASP A 526 -5.46 20.78 6.22
N ASP A 527 -4.33 20.09 6.11
CA ASP A 527 -3.90 19.24 5.00
C ASP A 527 -2.95 18.15 5.52
N VAL A 528 -2.71 17.07 4.76
CA VAL A 528 -1.86 15.95 5.20
C VAL A 528 -0.63 15.83 4.33
N THR A 529 0.50 16.22 4.89
CA THR A 529 1.84 16.08 4.29
C THR A 529 2.38 14.64 4.40
N GLU A 530 3.48 14.39 3.68
CA GLU A 530 4.21 13.13 3.79
C GLU A 530 4.69 12.85 5.23
N HIS A 531 5.20 13.89 5.91
CA HIS A 531 5.74 13.75 7.25
C HIS A 531 4.65 13.42 8.28
N GLU A 532 3.49 14.06 8.18
CA GLU A 532 2.32 13.81 9.04
C GLU A 532 1.77 12.41 8.85
N ARG A 533 1.61 11.95 7.59
CA ARG A 533 1.25 10.55 7.29
C ARG A 533 2.17 9.56 8.00
N TRP A 534 3.48 9.79 7.91
CA TRP A 534 4.47 8.90 8.53
C TRP A 534 4.46 9.02 10.04
N LEU A 535 4.21 10.20 10.59
CA LEU A 535 4.08 10.40 12.02
C LEU A 535 2.90 9.60 12.57
N VAL A 536 1.72 9.65 11.95
CA VAL A 536 0.55 8.84 12.35
C VAL A 536 0.89 7.34 12.27
N ARG A 537 1.63 6.92 11.24
CA ARG A 537 2.10 5.53 11.14
C ARG A 537 3.04 5.13 12.28
N ASN A 538 4.03 5.97 12.59
CA ASN A 538 5.00 5.70 13.65
C ASN A 538 4.34 5.71 15.03
N LEU A 539 3.38 6.61 15.24
CA LEU A 539 2.58 6.67 16.46
C LEU A 539 1.72 5.41 16.63
N LEU A 540 1.13 4.90 15.55
CA LEU A 540 0.43 3.60 15.55
C LEU A 540 1.36 2.46 15.95
N ASP A 541 2.55 2.39 15.37
CA ASP A 541 3.52 1.33 15.70
C ASP A 541 3.96 1.44 17.17
N LEU A 542 4.18 2.65 17.68
CA LEU A 542 4.50 2.90 19.09
C LEU A 542 3.34 2.50 20.00
N GLY A 543 2.13 2.96 19.71
CA GLY A 543 0.93 2.69 20.50
C GLY A 543 0.55 1.21 20.53
N ALA A 544 0.82 0.46 19.46
CA ALA A 544 0.61 -0.98 19.43
C ALA A 544 1.53 -1.75 20.39
N SER A 545 2.70 -1.19 20.72
CA SER A 545 3.62 -1.74 21.71
C SER A 545 3.45 -1.13 23.10
N GLU A 546 3.34 0.19 23.18
CA GLU A 546 3.48 1.01 24.39
C GLU A 546 2.49 2.20 24.37
N PRO A 547 1.19 1.96 24.64
CA PRO A 547 0.15 2.98 24.54
C PRO A 547 0.39 4.23 25.40
N GLU A 548 0.85 4.04 26.64
CA GLU A 548 1.11 5.16 27.58
C GLU A 548 2.23 6.07 27.08
N LEU A 549 3.28 5.50 26.48
CA LEU A 549 4.38 6.25 25.91
C LEU A 549 3.94 6.98 24.63
N ALA A 550 3.14 6.34 23.78
CA ALA A 550 2.60 6.98 22.59
C ALA A 550 1.72 8.19 22.95
N GLY A 551 0.86 8.05 23.96
CA GLY A 551 0.05 9.15 24.49
C GLY A 551 0.88 10.28 25.09
N LEU A 552 1.99 9.97 25.77
CA LEU A 552 2.94 10.97 26.27
C LEU A 552 3.60 11.74 25.12
N VAL A 553 4.12 11.03 24.12
CA VAL A 553 4.78 11.65 22.95
C VAL A 553 3.81 12.56 22.20
N ALA A 554 2.57 12.11 21.97
CA ALA A 554 1.55 12.90 21.30
C ALA A 554 1.11 14.14 22.11
N SER A 555 1.48 14.23 23.39
CA SER A 555 1.18 15.39 24.25
C SER A 555 2.26 16.49 24.21
N PHE A 556 3.40 16.25 23.56
CA PHE A 556 4.47 17.24 23.49
C PHE A 556 4.13 18.39 22.53
N PRO A 557 4.62 19.63 22.78
CA PRO A 557 4.33 20.80 21.96
C PRO A 557 4.70 20.63 20.48
N TRP A 558 5.89 20.10 20.20
CA TRP A 558 6.38 19.82 18.84
C TRP A 558 5.55 18.77 18.08
N PHE A 559 4.74 17.97 18.79
CA PHE A 559 3.82 17.05 18.12
C PHE A 559 2.55 17.78 17.65
N GLN A 560 2.29 19.00 18.15
CA GLN A 560 1.02 19.73 17.99
C GLN A 560 1.11 20.94 17.05
N ASP A 561 2.29 21.43 16.71
CA ASP A 561 2.51 22.70 15.99
C ASP A 561 2.94 22.55 14.51
N GLY A 562 2.86 21.33 13.99
CA GLY A 562 3.24 20.93 12.63
C GLY A 562 4.11 19.69 12.70
N VAL A 563 4.46 19.07 11.58
CA VAL A 563 5.40 17.93 11.58
C VAL A 563 6.52 18.14 10.59
N THR A 564 7.72 18.28 11.13
CA THR A 564 8.98 18.33 10.42
C THR A 564 9.52 16.93 10.15
N GLU A 565 10.48 16.85 9.25
CA GLU A 565 11.21 15.61 9.00
C GLU A 565 11.95 15.12 10.26
N SER A 566 12.45 16.05 11.09
CA SER A 566 13.16 15.73 12.33
C SER A 566 12.26 15.02 13.34
N GLU A 567 11.04 15.50 13.50
CA GLU A 567 10.05 14.94 14.43
C GLU A 567 9.55 13.57 13.96
N ARG A 568 9.21 13.42 12.66
CA ARG A 568 8.75 12.11 12.12
C ARG A 568 9.78 11.01 12.37
N TRP A 569 11.05 11.31 12.10
CA TRP A 569 12.14 10.34 12.25
C TRP A 569 12.47 10.08 13.70
N THR A 570 12.30 11.08 14.57
CA THR A 570 12.49 10.93 16.00
C THR A 570 11.46 9.95 16.59
N VAL A 571 10.18 10.06 16.23
CA VAL A 571 9.16 9.08 16.66
C VAL A 571 9.45 7.69 16.09
N ARG A 572 9.91 7.59 14.83
CA ARG A 572 10.35 6.31 14.24
C ARG A 572 11.50 5.69 15.04
N ASN A 573 12.52 6.48 15.37
CA ASN A 573 13.69 6.02 16.11
C ASN A 573 13.33 5.63 17.55
N LEU A 574 12.45 6.40 18.19
CA LEU A 574 11.92 6.10 19.51
C LEU A 574 11.13 4.79 19.53
N THR A 575 10.31 4.55 18.50
CA THR A 575 9.56 3.28 18.32
C THR A 575 10.52 2.10 18.19
N ASP A 576 11.56 2.24 17.36
CA ASP A 576 12.57 1.19 17.19
C ASP A 576 13.39 0.95 18.47
N LEU A 577 13.59 1.98 19.30
CA LEU A 577 14.23 1.87 20.61
C LEU A 577 13.31 1.17 21.62
N ALA A 578 12.02 1.51 21.66
CA ALA A 578 11.02 0.93 22.56
C ALA A 578 10.92 -0.58 22.42
N LEU A 579 11.03 -1.09 21.18
CA LEU A 579 11.02 -2.52 20.87
C LEU A 579 12.16 -3.31 21.52
N VAL A 580 13.20 -2.65 22.00
CA VAL A 580 14.39 -3.32 22.56
C VAL A 580 14.74 -2.88 23.97
N ASP A 581 14.60 -1.60 24.29
CA ASP A 581 14.85 -1.06 25.63
C ASP A 581 13.81 0.00 26.00
N LEU A 582 12.71 -0.46 26.59
CA LEU A 582 11.63 0.40 27.05
C LEU A 582 12.08 1.37 28.16
N GLN A 583 13.01 0.97 29.01
CA GLN A 583 13.45 1.80 30.14
C GLN A 583 14.26 2.99 29.63
N LEU A 584 15.19 2.76 28.70
CA LEU A 584 15.94 3.82 28.04
C LEU A 584 15.01 4.73 27.23
N THR A 585 14.05 4.14 26.51
CA THR A 585 13.05 4.91 25.73
C THR A 585 12.23 5.85 26.62
N GLY A 586 11.73 5.36 27.75
CA GLY A 586 11.01 6.18 28.73
C GLY A 586 11.88 7.29 29.34
N ARG A 587 13.20 7.08 29.45
CA ARG A 587 14.14 8.14 29.85
C ARG A 587 14.33 9.18 28.77
N VAL A 588 14.48 8.77 27.51
CA VAL A 588 14.60 9.68 26.36
C VAL A 588 13.39 10.61 26.31
N ALA A 589 12.17 10.05 26.41
CA ALA A 589 10.94 10.85 26.47
C ALA A 589 10.84 11.74 27.73
N GLY A 590 11.64 11.47 28.76
CA GLY A 590 11.72 12.26 29.98
C GLY A 590 12.70 13.43 29.95
N PHE A 591 13.58 13.51 28.94
CA PHE A 591 14.55 14.60 28.83
C PHE A 591 13.88 15.88 28.36
N ARG A 592 14.37 17.04 28.83
CA ARG A 592 13.77 18.34 28.50
C ARG A 592 13.92 18.69 27.02
N TRP A 593 15.08 18.41 26.45
CA TRP A 593 15.37 18.61 25.02
C TRP A 593 14.54 17.71 24.10
N PHE A 594 13.91 16.66 24.63
CA PHE A 594 12.98 15.84 23.86
C PHE A 594 11.54 16.38 23.95
N GLN A 595 11.24 17.26 24.91
CA GLN A 595 9.89 17.70 25.24
C GLN A 595 9.56 19.09 24.71
N ASP A 596 10.54 19.84 24.20
CA ASP A 596 10.35 21.20 23.68
C ASP A 596 10.16 21.20 22.17
N ASP A 597 11.23 21.17 21.40
CA ASP A 597 11.26 21.13 19.93
C ASP A 597 12.31 20.09 19.52
N ILE A 598 12.16 19.46 18.35
CA ILE A 598 13.08 18.41 17.90
C ILE A 598 13.95 18.94 16.75
N THR A 599 15.18 19.27 17.11
CA THR A 599 16.24 19.61 16.16
C THR A 599 16.76 18.37 15.43
N GLU A 600 17.46 18.59 14.33
CA GLU A 600 18.15 17.51 13.61
C GLU A 600 19.19 16.78 14.50
N ASP A 601 19.92 17.53 15.33
CA ASP A 601 20.92 16.99 16.25
C ASP A 601 20.31 16.04 17.30
N GLU A 602 19.13 16.39 17.81
CA GLU A 602 18.37 15.58 18.75
C GLU A 602 17.82 14.31 18.07
N ARG A 603 17.29 14.44 16.84
CA ARG A 603 16.93 13.29 15.99
C ARG A 603 18.08 12.30 15.87
N TRP A 604 19.27 12.79 15.49
CA TRP A 604 20.45 11.95 15.30
C TRP A 604 20.97 11.35 16.60
N THR A 605 20.77 12.03 17.72
CA THR A 605 21.09 11.51 19.05
C THR A 605 20.18 10.32 19.40
N VAL A 606 18.87 10.42 19.19
CA VAL A 606 17.92 9.31 19.41
C VAL A 606 18.25 8.12 18.49
N TRP A 607 18.62 8.40 17.23
CA TRP A 607 19.12 7.37 16.32
C TRP A 607 20.42 6.70 16.81
N SER A 608 21.34 7.48 17.36
CA SER A 608 22.62 6.98 17.89
C SER A 608 22.43 6.06 19.09
N LEU A 609 21.51 6.41 20.00
CA LEU A 609 21.14 5.57 21.14
C LEU A 609 20.66 4.19 20.71
N ARG A 610 19.85 4.14 19.64
CA ARG A 610 19.43 2.88 19.02
C ARG A 610 20.62 2.10 18.44
N ALA A 611 21.63 2.75 17.85
CA ALA A 611 22.78 2.07 17.26
C ALA A 611 23.66 1.37 18.31
N TRP A 612 23.78 1.94 19.51
CA TRP A 612 24.61 1.41 20.61
C TRP A 612 24.05 0.17 21.30
N ARG A 613 22.78 -0.10 21.06
CA ARG A 613 21.92 -1.08 21.74
C ARG A 613 22.55 -2.46 21.96
N ASP A 614 23.28 -3.03 21.00
CA ASP A 614 23.80 -4.40 21.17
C ASP A 614 25.09 -4.46 22.00
N GLN A 615 25.73 -3.32 22.26
CA GLN A 615 27.10 -3.23 22.79
C GLN A 615 27.21 -2.45 24.11
N ALA A 616 26.19 -1.66 24.48
CA ALA A 616 26.30 -0.71 25.60
C ALA A 616 25.13 -0.70 26.60
N VAL A 617 24.15 -1.63 26.54
CA VAL A 617 22.91 -1.59 27.34
C VAL A 617 23.13 -1.20 28.80
N ASP A 618 24.16 -1.76 29.44
CA ASP A 618 24.44 -1.55 30.87
C ASP A 618 24.95 -0.13 31.20
N VAL A 619 25.51 0.60 30.23
CA VAL A 619 26.14 1.93 30.44
C VAL A 619 25.29 3.06 29.85
N LEU A 620 24.36 2.78 28.92
CA LEU A 620 23.46 3.82 28.38
C LEU A 620 22.64 4.49 29.48
N GLY A 621 22.26 3.73 30.50
CA GLY A 621 21.57 4.23 31.69
C GLY A 621 22.42 5.12 32.59
N THR A 622 23.72 5.28 32.35
CA THR A 622 24.58 6.14 33.17
C THR A 622 25.14 7.34 32.41
N MET A 623 24.82 7.50 31.12
CA MET A 623 25.26 8.66 30.33
C MET A 623 24.59 9.95 30.81
N LEU A 624 25.29 10.71 31.64
CA LEU A 624 24.78 11.93 32.30
C LEU A 624 24.67 13.11 31.34
N PHE A 625 25.49 13.16 30.29
CA PHE A 625 25.42 14.24 29.29
C PHE A 625 24.08 14.28 28.53
N LEU A 626 23.33 13.16 28.50
CA LEU A 626 22.01 13.11 27.88
C LEU A 626 20.95 13.91 28.66
N ASP A 627 21.20 14.30 29.92
CA ASP A 627 20.22 15.07 30.71
C ASP A 627 20.09 16.52 30.19
N THR A 628 21.13 17.07 29.57
CA THR A 628 21.19 18.44 29.03
C THR A 628 21.41 18.51 27.52
N LEU A 629 22.04 17.48 26.94
CA LEU A 629 22.42 17.37 25.52
C LEU A 629 22.98 18.67 24.95
N SER A 630 24.18 19.06 25.40
CA SER A 630 24.88 20.19 24.76
C SER A 630 25.31 19.85 23.33
N PRO A 631 25.69 20.85 22.52
CA PRO A 631 26.31 20.60 21.21
C PRO A 631 27.53 19.67 21.27
N SER A 632 28.33 19.74 22.35
CA SER A 632 29.44 18.81 22.58
C SER A 632 28.94 17.40 22.89
N GLY A 633 27.84 17.29 23.64
CA GLY A 633 27.11 16.04 23.87
C GLY A 633 26.61 15.38 22.58
N VAL A 634 26.06 16.16 21.64
CA VAL A 634 25.64 15.69 20.31
C VAL A 634 26.83 15.14 19.52
N ALA A 635 27.95 15.88 19.52
CA ALA A 635 29.18 15.45 18.85
C ALA A 635 29.76 14.17 19.48
N ALA A 636 29.69 14.04 20.82
CA ALA A 636 30.05 12.83 21.54
C ALA A 636 29.16 11.64 21.18
N ALA A 637 27.84 11.83 21.10
CA ALA A 637 26.91 10.80 20.67
C ALA A 637 27.19 10.35 19.23
N THR A 638 27.46 11.30 18.33
CA THR A 638 27.84 10.98 16.95
C THR A 638 29.14 10.17 16.88
N ALA A 639 30.18 10.58 17.63
CA ALA A 639 31.45 9.87 17.67
C ALA A 639 31.32 8.44 18.22
N LEU A 640 30.55 8.26 19.29
CA LEU A 640 30.25 6.95 19.86
C LEU A 640 29.45 6.07 18.88
N SER A 641 28.50 6.64 18.14
CA SER A 641 27.74 5.93 17.10
C SER A 641 28.64 5.46 15.97
N ASP A 642 29.56 6.30 15.52
CA ASP A 642 30.54 5.92 14.51
C ASP A 642 31.49 4.83 14.98
N LEU A 643 31.99 4.93 16.21
CA LEU A 643 32.75 3.85 16.84
C LEU A 643 31.93 2.56 16.87
N SER A 644 30.69 2.61 17.37
CA SER A 644 29.84 1.42 17.52
C SER A 644 29.58 0.69 16.20
N ARG A 645 29.32 1.45 15.11
CA ARG A 645 28.98 0.89 13.80
C ARG A 645 30.20 0.48 12.97
N ARG A 646 31.25 1.31 12.96
CA ARG A 646 32.41 1.14 12.07
C ARG A 646 33.58 0.45 12.77
N PHE A 647 33.72 0.65 14.08
CA PHE A 647 34.87 0.22 14.88
C PHE A 647 34.45 -0.38 16.25
N PRO A 648 33.72 -1.52 16.29
CA PRO A 648 33.16 -2.06 17.53
C PRO A 648 34.20 -2.30 18.65
N GLU A 649 35.44 -2.63 18.28
CA GLU A 649 36.55 -2.77 19.23
C GLU A 649 36.93 -1.43 19.88
N GLY A 650 36.92 -0.35 19.10
CA GLY A 650 37.14 1.01 19.62
C GLY A 650 36.02 1.45 20.54
N PHE A 651 34.77 1.17 20.18
CA PHE A 651 33.61 1.43 21.04
C PHE A 651 33.72 0.69 22.38
N SER A 652 34.02 -0.61 22.33
CA SER A 652 34.22 -1.43 23.53
C SER A 652 35.39 -0.95 24.39
N ARG A 653 36.46 -0.45 23.75
CA ARG A 653 37.62 0.11 24.44
C ARG A 653 37.29 1.40 25.18
N VAL A 654 36.50 2.29 24.56
CA VAL A 654 36.05 3.53 25.21
C VAL A 654 35.15 3.22 26.39
N LEU A 655 34.08 2.44 26.20
CA LEU A 655 33.14 2.13 27.29
C LEU A 655 33.71 1.23 28.39
N GLY A 656 34.77 0.47 28.09
CA GLY A 656 35.49 -0.33 29.09
C GLY A 656 36.57 0.45 29.85
N ASN A 657 36.77 1.73 29.55
CA ASN A 657 37.78 2.55 30.23
C ASN A 657 37.27 2.96 31.64
N PRO A 658 38.07 2.79 32.71
CA PRO A 658 37.67 3.15 34.07
C PRO A 658 37.28 4.62 34.28
N ALA A 659 37.74 5.53 33.42
CA ALA A 659 37.42 6.95 33.49
C ALA A 659 35.95 7.24 33.16
N VAL A 660 35.27 6.37 32.41
CA VAL A 660 33.87 6.52 32.01
C VAL A 660 32.98 5.37 32.50
N GLU A 661 33.47 4.59 33.48
CA GLU A 661 32.75 3.44 34.03
C GLU A 661 31.46 3.87 34.75
N ASP A 662 31.43 5.07 35.34
CA ASP A 662 30.25 5.69 35.94
C ASP A 662 29.36 6.44 34.93
N GLY A 663 29.66 6.28 33.63
CA GLY A 663 29.01 6.97 32.53
C GLY A 663 29.78 8.20 32.06
N ILE A 664 29.37 8.75 30.93
CA ILE A 664 29.99 9.95 30.34
C ILE A 664 29.29 11.19 30.88
N THR A 665 30.06 12.08 31.50
CA THR A 665 29.63 13.38 32.00
C THR A 665 29.69 14.45 30.91
N GLU A 666 29.05 15.59 31.16
CA GLU A 666 29.09 16.74 30.24
C GLU A 666 30.51 17.24 30.00
N ASP A 667 31.35 17.29 31.05
CA ASP A 667 32.74 17.76 30.98
C ASP A 667 33.65 16.84 30.11
N GLU A 668 33.23 15.59 29.89
CA GLU A 668 33.97 14.61 29.09
C GLU A 668 33.54 14.60 27.62
N THR A 669 32.39 15.19 27.28
CA THR A 669 31.81 15.13 25.93
C THR A 669 32.77 15.67 24.87
N ALA A 670 33.48 16.76 25.16
CA ALA A 670 34.40 17.38 24.22
C ALA A 670 35.53 16.41 23.85
N VAL A 671 36.08 15.70 24.85
CA VAL A 671 37.09 14.67 24.63
C VAL A 671 36.51 13.48 23.88
N VAL A 672 35.35 12.98 24.31
CA VAL A 672 34.68 11.81 23.70
C VAL A 672 34.35 12.05 22.23
N SER A 673 33.95 13.28 21.87
CA SER A 673 33.66 13.68 20.48
C SER A 673 34.85 13.46 19.54
N THR A 674 36.09 13.42 20.05
CA THR A 674 37.30 13.21 19.25
C THR A 674 37.63 11.75 18.97
N LEU A 675 37.10 10.82 19.77
CA LEU A 675 37.65 9.47 19.86
C LEU A 675 37.44 8.62 18.60
N SER A 676 36.39 8.92 17.81
CA SER A 676 36.15 8.24 16.52
C SER A 676 37.24 8.56 15.49
N GLY A 677 37.68 9.82 15.40
CA GLY A 677 38.77 10.23 14.52
C GLY A 677 40.12 9.69 15.03
N VAL A 678 40.34 9.83 16.34
CA VAL A 678 41.55 9.31 17.02
C VAL A 678 41.71 7.81 16.81
N TYR A 679 40.66 7.01 16.93
CA TYR A 679 40.74 5.57 16.73
C TYR A 679 41.20 5.21 15.31
N GLN A 680 40.81 6.00 14.30
CA GLN A 680 41.17 5.76 12.89
C GLN A 680 42.64 6.05 12.60
N THR A 681 43.23 7.04 13.25
CA THR A 681 44.60 7.49 12.96
C THR A 681 45.63 7.04 13.99
N ASN A 682 45.27 7.10 15.28
CA ASN A 682 46.17 6.84 16.40
C ASN A 682 45.40 6.33 17.63
N PRO A 683 44.94 5.06 17.62
CA PRO A 683 44.11 4.50 18.68
C PRO A 683 44.82 4.40 20.04
N ASP A 684 46.15 4.52 20.09
CA ASP A 684 46.91 4.51 21.35
C ASP A 684 46.70 5.77 22.19
N LEU A 685 46.19 6.85 21.60
CA LEU A 685 45.86 8.09 22.31
C LEU A 685 44.60 8.00 23.18
N ILE A 686 43.72 7.02 22.96
CA ILE A 686 42.43 6.92 23.67
C ILE A 686 42.61 6.95 25.19
N GLU A 687 43.52 6.14 25.75
CA GLU A 687 43.77 6.11 27.20
C GLU A 687 44.36 7.42 27.72
N THR A 688 45.09 8.13 26.87
CA THR A 688 45.69 9.42 27.24
C THR A 688 44.63 10.52 27.25
N LEU A 689 43.72 10.51 26.27
CA LEU A 689 42.67 11.50 26.14
C LEU A 689 41.58 11.31 27.21
N LEU A 690 41.24 10.07 27.56
CA LEU A 690 40.29 9.79 28.63
C LEU A 690 40.86 10.02 30.05
N ASP A 691 42.15 10.29 30.21
CA ASP A 691 42.73 10.62 31.52
C ASP A 691 42.71 12.14 31.73
N PRO A 692 41.81 12.67 32.59
CA PRO A 692 41.68 14.12 32.81
C PRO A 692 42.94 14.74 33.42
N ALA A 693 43.84 13.96 34.03
CA ALA A 693 45.12 14.48 34.52
C ALA A 693 46.15 14.72 33.41
N ARG A 694 45.88 14.21 32.20
CA ARG A 694 46.79 14.28 31.04
C ARG A 694 46.24 15.14 29.91
N VAL A 695 45.00 15.59 30.00
CA VAL A 695 44.36 16.49 29.04
C VAL A 695 44.30 17.91 29.59
N LEU A 696 44.61 18.88 28.73
CA LEU A 696 44.42 20.29 28.97
C LEU A 696 43.29 20.77 28.05
N LEU A 697 42.22 21.27 28.65
CA LEU A 697 41.10 21.89 27.96
C LEU A 697 41.24 23.42 28.05
N GLU A 698 41.10 24.08 26.91
CA GLU A 698 40.98 25.54 26.81
C GLU A 698 39.68 25.85 26.09
N GLU A 699 38.77 26.55 26.74
CA GLU A 699 37.44 26.87 26.21
C GLU A 699 37.28 28.37 26.04
N ARG A 700 36.63 28.78 24.94
CA ARG A 700 36.29 30.18 24.67
C ARG A 700 34.95 30.26 23.97
N THR A 701 34.12 31.21 24.38
CA THR A 701 32.93 31.60 23.61
C THR A 701 33.34 32.74 22.68
N LEU A 702 33.10 32.57 21.40
CA LEU A 702 33.38 33.53 20.34
C LEU A 702 32.10 34.27 19.98
N GLU A 703 32.23 35.57 19.70
CA GLU A 703 31.18 36.39 19.10
C GLU A 703 31.43 36.47 17.60
N LEU A 704 30.62 35.75 16.83
CA LEU A 704 30.70 35.68 15.38
C LEU A 704 29.72 36.69 14.73
N PRO A 705 30.08 37.30 13.58
CA PRO A 705 29.32 38.40 12.97
C PRO A 705 27.87 38.08 12.58
N VAL A 706 27.56 36.82 12.28
CA VAL A 706 26.27 36.32 11.79
C VAL A 706 25.65 35.32 12.78
N SER A 707 26.40 34.31 13.25
CA SER A 707 25.85 33.28 14.16
C SER A 707 25.56 33.77 15.58
N GLY A 708 26.18 34.88 16.00
CA GLY A 708 26.23 35.28 17.41
C GLY A 708 27.26 34.44 18.17
N GLU A 709 26.85 33.77 19.25
CA GLU A 709 27.77 33.01 20.10
C GLU A 709 28.11 31.62 19.53
N ALA A 710 29.41 31.29 19.47
CA ALA A 710 29.91 29.94 19.19
C ALA A 710 30.93 29.50 20.24
N HIS A 711 30.84 28.26 20.71
CA HIS A 711 31.73 27.70 21.72
C HIS A 711 32.88 26.94 21.06
N VAL A 712 34.11 27.24 21.47
CA VAL A 712 35.31 26.57 20.98
C VAL A 712 36.00 25.87 22.14
N THR A 713 36.29 24.59 21.95
CA THR A 713 37.06 23.78 22.90
C THR A 713 38.34 23.30 22.24
N VAL A 714 39.48 23.63 22.82
CA VAL A 714 40.80 23.16 22.38
C VAL A 714 41.35 22.14 23.37
N ILE A 715 41.71 20.97 22.85
CA ILE A 715 42.16 19.79 23.58
C ILE A 715 43.62 19.53 23.27
N ARG A 716 44.44 19.35 24.31
CA ARG A 716 45.88 19.09 24.20
C ARG A 716 46.35 18.07 25.24
N THR A 717 47.39 17.28 24.93
CA THR A 717 48.08 16.48 25.99
C THR A 717 49.35 17.14 26.53
N LYS A 718 49.74 18.28 25.95
CA LYS A 718 50.91 19.09 26.34
C LYS A 718 50.56 20.57 26.29
N ALA A 719 51.32 21.38 27.02
CA ALA A 719 51.15 22.84 26.98
C ALA A 719 51.41 23.37 25.56
N GLY A 720 50.39 24.03 25.00
CA GLY A 720 50.40 24.63 23.67
C GLY A 720 50.97 26.04 23.62
N ALA A 721 50.94 26.65 22.43
CA ALA A 721 51.17 28.08 22.28
C ALA A 721 49.86 28.82 22.57
N GLY A 722 49.86 29.71 23.57
CA GLY A 722 48.67 30.50 23.92
C GLY A 722 48.11 31.43 22.82
N ARG A 723 48.74 31.47 21.63
CA ARG A 723 48.27 32.24 20.47
C ARG A 723 47.24 31.50 19.62
N THR A 724 47.10 30.19 19.77
CA THR A 724 46.35 29.36 18.80
C THR A 724 44.85 29.53 18.93
N MET A 725 44.33 29.75 20.14
CA MET A 725 42.94 30.13 20.33
C MET A 725 42.62 31.45 19.62
N ASP A 726 43.51 32.44 19.67
CA ASP A 726 43.34 33.70 18.94
C ASP A 726 43.35 33.49 17.42
N LEU A 727 44.14 32.52 16.91
CA LEU A 727 44.11 32.15 15.49
C LEU A 727 42.81 31.45 15.08
N ILE A 728 42.24 30.63 15.97
CA ILE A 728 40.95 29.98 15.71
C ILE A 728 39.83 31.02 15.69
N GLU A 729 39.83 31.95 16.64
CA GLU A 729 38.88 33.07 16.67
C GLU A 729 39.00 33.95 15.41
N ASP A 730 40.21 34.36 15.04
CA ASP A 730 40.47 35.11 13.81
C ASP A 730 39.99 34.34 12.56
N ALA A 731 40.12 33.02 12.53
CA ALA A 731 39.69 32.18 11.40
C ALA A 731 38.17 32.06 11.33
N ALA A 732 37.49 31.82 12.46
CA ALA A 732 36.04 31.69 12.53
C ALA A 732 35.35 33.00 12.11
N VAL A 733 35.81 34.14 12.64
CA VAL A 733 35.27 35.46 12.29
C VAL A 733 35.48 35.74 10.80
N ALA A 734 36.69 35.49 10.27
CA ALA A 734 36.98 35.76 8.86
C ALA A 734 36.20 34.85 7.90
N LEU A 735 35.98 33.58 8.24
CA LEU A 735 35.19 32.67 7.42
C LEU A 735 33.72 33.07 7.41
N GLU A 736 33.15 33.40 8.56
CA GLU A 736 31.73 33.79 8.63
C GLU A 736 31.47 35.13 7.92
N ASP A 737 32.35 36.12 8.09
CA ASP A 737 32.27 37.39 7.36
C ASP A 737 32.37 37.19 5.84
N LEU A 738 33.19 36.22 5.39
CA LEU A 738 33.38 35.91 3.99
C LEU A 738 32.23 35.12 3.37
N MET A 739 31.69 34.14 4.11
CA MET A 739 30.56 33.33 3.66
C MET A 739 29.26 34.14 3.68
N GLY A 740 29.12 35.10 4.61
CA GLY A 740 27.89 35.86 4.80
C GLY A 740 26.74 35.04 5.40
N GLU A 741 27.02 33.81 5.83
CA GLU A 741 26.07 32.84 6.37
C GLU A 741 26.55 32.37 7.76
N PRO A 742 25.65 31.96 8.67
CA PRO A 742 26.03 31.45 9.98
C PRO A 742 26.96 30.23 9.89
N LEU A 743 27.97 30.15 10.76
CA LEU A 743 28.74 28.93 10.99
C LEU A 743 27.79 27.76 11.31
N PRO A 744 27.84 26.65 10.56
CA PRO A 744 26.84 25.57 10.70
C PRO A 744 26.86 24.83 12.05
N SER A 745 27.91 25.03 12.85
CA SER A 745 27.99 24.45 14.18
C SER A 745 28.28 25.51 15.23
N ARG A 746 27.49 25.50 16.32
CA ARG A 746 27.71 26.35 17.49
C ARG A 746 28.79 25.82 18.43
N GLN A 747 29.35 24.64 18.16
CA GLN A 747 30.43 24.06 18.94
C GLN A 747 31.54 23.54 18.02
N VAL A 748 32.74 24.08 18.19
CA VAL A 748 33.92 23.67 17.42
C VAL A 748 34.98 23.10 18.35
N THR A 749 35.29 21.82 18.17
CA THR A 749 36.31 21.13 18.97
C THR A 749 37.59 20.96 18.17
N PHE A 750 38.72 21.42 18.70
CA PHE A 750 40.06 21.22 18.13
C PHE A 750 40.87 20.27 19.01
N LEU A 751 41.49 19.25 18.40
CA LEU A 751 42.43 18.35 19.03
C LEU A 751 43.83 18.56 18.47
N PHE A 752 44.77 19.02 19.30
CA PHE A 752 46.18 19.17 18.90
C PHE A 752 47.01 17.95 19.31
N GLU A 753 46.94 16.90 18.49
CA GLU A 753 47.64 15.64 18.70
C GLU A 753 48.04 14.98 17.38
N ASP A 754 48.88 13.94 17.46
CA ASP A 754 49.24 13.07 16.33
C ASP A 754 48.05 12.15 15.94
N ALA A 755 46.89 12.76 15.67
CA ALA A 755 45.61 12.15 15.32
C ALA A 755 45.11 12.64 13.95
N VAL A 756 46.04 12.80 13.02
CA VAL A 756 45.80 13.18 11.62
C VAL A 756 46.46 12.18 10.67
N LEU A 757 46.07 12.20 9.40
CA LEU A 757 46.71 11.37 8.38
C LEU A 757 48.16 11.85 8.12
N PRO A 758 49.15 10.95 7.88
CA PRO A 758 50.59 11.28 7.89
C PRO A 758 51.08 12.36 6.90
N THR A 759 50.26 12.77 5.93
CA THR A 759 50.59 13.74 4.88
C THR A 759 49.95 15.11 5.08
N PHE A 760 49.10 15.27 6.10
CA PHE A 760 48.30 16.47 6.33
C PHE A 760 48.68 17.13 7.65
N LEU A 761 48.41 18.43 7.76
CA LEU A 761 48.57 19.19 9.01
C LEU A 761 47.30 19.17 9.86
N GLY A 762 46.17 18.83 9.24
CA GLY A 762 44.84 18.80 9.86
C GLY A 762 43.94 17.73 9.24
N ALA A 763 42.81 17.49 9.93
CA ALA A 763 41.69 16.72 9.41
C ALA A 763 40.40 17.11 10.15
N ASN A 764 39.36 17.49 9.42
CA ASN A 764 38.00 17.63 9.94
C ASN A 764 37.26 16.27 9.89
N TRP A 765 36.76 15.84 11.05
CA TRP A 765 36.04 14.56 11.20
C TRP A 765 34.51 14.73 11.25
N GLY A 766 34.02 15.97 11.25
CA GLY A 766 32.62 16.35 11.46
C GLY A 766 32.27 16.61 12.91
N THR A 767 32.80 15.82 13.85
CA THR A 767 32.59 16.03 15.30
C THR A 767 33.67 16.93 15.93
N HIS A 768 34.84 17.01 15.29
CA HIS A 768 36.00 17.78 15.74
C HIS A 768 36.98 17.95 14.57
N ILE A 769 37.96 18.84 14.78
CA ILE A 769 39.12 19.04 13.92
C ILE A 769 40.36 18.53 14.67
N SER A 770 41.13 17.64 14.05
CA SER A 770 42.47 17.27 14.54
C SER A 770 43.52 18.10 13.82
N LEU A 771 44.51 18.61 14.55
CA LEU A 771 45.67 19.32 14.02
C LEU A 771 46.95 18.77 14.64
N LEU A 772 48.05 18.76 13.89
CA LEU A 772 49.34 18.35 14.45
C LEU A 772 49.80 19.31 15.56
N PRO A 773 50.48 18.81 16.62
CA PRO A 773 51.01 19.65 17.70
C PRO A 773 51.94 20.77 17.23
N GLU A 774 52.60 20.61 16.08
CA GLU A 774 53.45 21.63 15.47
C GLU A 774 52.69 22.88 15.05
N VAL A 775 51.40 22.77 14.71
CA VAL A 775 50.53 23.91 14.37
C VAL A 775 50.36 24.83 15.58
N ASP A 776 50.24 24.24 16.76
CA ASP A 776 50.17 24.91 18.07
C ASP A 776 51.55 25.24 18.66
N SER A 777 52.61 25.22 17.85
CA SER A 777 53.96 25.57 18.28
C SER A 777 54.33 27.01 17.89
N THR A 778 55.03 27.70 18.78
CA THR A 778 55.64 29.01 18.47
C THR A 778 56.74 28.92 17.40
N ALA A 779 57.24 27.72 17.10
CA ALA A 779 58.24 27.48 16.05
C ALA A 779 57.66 27.59 14.62
N MET A 780 56.36 27.35 14.45
CA MET A 780 55.67 27.55 13.17
C MET A 780 55.35 29.03 12.96
N SER A 781 55.49 29.56 11.74
CA SER A 781 55.07 30.93 11.46
C SER A 781 53.55 31.08 11.60
N ARG A 782 53.07 32.30 11.91
CA ARG A 782 51.62 32.57 12.01
C ARG A 782 50.87 32.12 10.77
N THR A 783 51.30 32.56 9.58
CA THR A 783 50.74 32.17 8.27
C THR A 783 50.66 30.65 8.09
N ARG A 784 51.73 29.91 8.43
CA ARG A 784 51.78 28.45 8.23
C ARG A 784 50.91 27.68 9.24
N ALA A 785 50.66 28.25 10.42
CA ALA A 785 49.73 27.69 11.41
C ALA A 785 48.27 28.07 11.12
N TYR A 786 48.04 29.26 10.58
CA TYR A 786 46.71 29.81 10.32
C TYR A 786 46.02 29.11 9.14
N ASN A 787 46.76 28.83 8.06
CA ASN A 787 46.22 28.19 6.87
C ASN A 787 45.51 26.84 7.14
N PRO A 788 46.09 25.84 7.85
CA PRO A 788 45.38 24.60 8.16
C PRO A 788 44.20 24.81 9.12
N ILE A 789 44.25 25.79 10.02
CA ILE A 789 43.10 26.11 10.89
C ILE A 789 41.91 26.57 10.04
N VAL A 790 42.12 27.50 9.11
CA VAL A 790 41.07 27.99 8.21
C VAL A 790 40.56 26.89 7.28
N HIS A 791 41.47 26.09 6.70
CA HIS A 791 41.09 24.98 5.80
C HIS A 791 40.15 23.99 6.51
N GLU A 792 40.55 23.49 7.68
CA GLU A 792 39.72 22.49 8.37
C GLU A 792 38.42 23.08 8.92
N LEU A 793 38.42 24.36 9.30
CA LEU A 793 37.21 25.05 9.75
C LEU A 793 36.22 25.30 8.61
N ALA A 794 36.69 25.52 7.39
CA ALA A 794 35.85 25.67 6.20
C ALA A 794 35.01 24.41 5.90
N HIS A 795 35.46 23.23 6.32
CA HIS A 795 34.70 21.98 6.16
C HIS A 795 33.42 21.90 7.00
N TYR A 796 33.17 22.84 7.92
CA TYR A 796 31.83 22.98 8.51
C TYR A 796 30.80 23.48 7.49
N TYR A 797 31.20 24.36 6.56
CA TYR A 797 30.34 24.80 5.45
C TYR A 797 30.33 23.78 4.30
N TRP A 798 31.47 23.13 4.05
CA TRP A 798 31.68 22.32 2.85
C TRP A 798 32.02 20.86 3.18
N ARG A 799 31.00 20.00 3.14
CA ARG A 799 31.13 18.57 3.39
C ARG A 799 30.08 17.76 2.61
N GLY A 800 30.46 16.56 2.20
CA GLY A 800 29.53 15.59 1.61
C GLY A 800 29.36 15.72 0.09
N ASN A 801 30.17 16.57 -0.54
CA ASN A 801 30.10 16.84 -1.96
C ASN A 801 31.17 16.08 -2.74
N ALA A 802 31.27 16.33 -4.04
CA ALA A 802 32.44 15.90 -4.80
C ALA A 802 33.72 16.44 -4.12
N ALA A 803 34.72 15.58 -3.91
CA ALA A 803 35.91 15.96 -3.14
C ALA A 803 36.65 17.22 -3.66
N TRP A 804 36.56 17.52 -4.97
CA TRP A 804 37.15 18.74 -5.54
C TRP A 804 36.35 20.00 -5.22
N VAL A 805 35.06 19.87 -4.89
CA VAL A 805 34.24 20.97 -4.34
C VAL A 805 34.65 21.21 -2.90
N ASP A 806 34.53 20.20 -2.03
CA ASP A 806 34.81 20.33 -0.58
C ASP A 806 36.25 20.80 -0.31
N GLU A 807 37.24 20.06 -0.81
CA GLU A 807 38.66 20.39 -0.58
C GLU A 807 39.11 21.61 -1.37
N GLY A 808 38.52 21.83 -2.55
CA GLY A 808 38.86 22.96 -3.41
C GLY A 808 38.40 24.29 -2.83
N ILE A 809 37.17 24.34 -2.29
CA ILE A 809 36.64 25.53 -1.63
C ILE A 809 37.32 25.74 -0.27
N ALA A 810 37.53 24.69 0.53
CA ALA A 810 38.27 24.82 1.79
C ALA A 810 39.67 25.43 1.59
N ASN A 811 40.40 24.97 0.56
CA ASN A 811 41.71 25.50 0.22
C ASN A 811 41.63 26.93 -0.35
N LEU A 812 40.59 27.24 -1.14
CA LEU A 812 40.30 28.59 -1.63
C LEU A 812 40.09 29.58 -0.46
N LEU A 813 39.22 29.23 0.48
CA LEU A 813 38.91 30.08 1.63
C LEU A 813 40.15 30.29 2.50
N ALA A 814 40.96 29.24 2.71
CA ALA A 814 42.22 29.33 3.42
C ALA A 814 43.22 30.30 2.75
N THR A 815 43.29 30.37 1.41
CA THR A 815 44.17 31.32 0.71
C THR A 815 43.61 32.74 0.64
N VAL A 816 42.28 32.90 0.60
CA VAL A 816 41.61 34.22 0.68
C VAL A 816 41.82 34.86 2.04
N VAL A 817 41.55 34.12 3.11
CA VAL A 817 41.64 34.61 4.50
C VAL A 817 43.09 34.88 4.92
N ASP A 818 44.05 34.06 4.48
CA ASP A 818 45.50 34.31 4.71
C ASP A 818 46.07 35.44 3.81
N GLY A 819 45.26 36.01 2.92
CA GLY A 819 45.63 37.12 2.04
C GLY A 819 46.57 36.75 0.89
N THR A 820 46.90 35.46 0.72
CA THR A 820 47.81 34.95 -0.31
C THR A 820 47.12 34.73 -1.66
N PHE A 821 45.79 34.79 -1.70
CA PHE A 821 44.96 34.58 -2.89
C PHE A 821 45.39 35.39 -4.13
N LYS A 822 45.78 36.66 -3.94
CA LYS A 822 46.22 37.59 -5.00
C LYS A 822 47.68 37.38 -5.44
N ASP A 823 48.49 36.72 -4.62
CA ASP A 823 49.93 36.52 -4.84
C ASP A 823 50.27 35.16 -5.51
N LEU A 824 49.26 34.30 -5.71
CA LEU A 824 49.45 32.98 -6.32
C LEU A 824 49.54 33.07 -7.87
N PRO A 825 50.65 32.59 -8.49
CA PRO A 825 50.91 32.67 -9.93
C PRO A 825 49.77 32.22 -10.85
N GLU A 826 49.69 32.80 -12.05
CA GLU A 826 48.78 32.33 -13.10
C GLU A 826 49.11 30.88 -13.52
N ARG A 827 48.08 30.05 -13.36
CA ARG A 827 47.80 28.71 -13.91
C ARG A 827 48.72 27.49 -13.74
N ASP A 828 50.02 27.54 -13.38
CA ASP A 828 50.81 26.26 -13.37
C ASP A 828 51.86 25.98 -12.28
N ALA A 829 52.16 26.89 -11.33
CA ALA A 829 53.39 26.77 -10.53
C ALA A 829 53.26 26.24 -9.08
N VAL A 830 52.07 26.19 -8.47
CA VAL A 830 51.96 26.11 -6.99
C VAL A 830 51.73 24.69 -6.46
N PHE A 831 50.85 23.90 -7.08
CA PHE A 831 50.58 22.50 -6.68
C PHE A 831 50.28 21.63 -7.91
N PRO A 832 51.27 20.98 -8.53
CA PRO A 832 51.04 20.17 -9.72
C PRO A 832 50.31 18.88 -9.35
N CYS A 833 49.07 18.70 -9.82
CA CYS A 833 48.48 17.37 -9.92
C CYS A 833 49.21 16.62 -11.04
N PRO A 834 49.94 15.53 -10.75
CA PRO A 834 50.79 14.89 -11.76
C PRO A 834 50.00 14.10 -12.81
N TYR A 835 48.70 13.87 -12.59
CA TYR A 835 47.89 12.90 -13.32
C TYR A 835 46.60 13.45 -13.93
N ALA A 836 46.19 14.67 -13.58
CA ALA A 836 45.00 15.35 -14.10
C ALA A 836 45.29 16.84 -14.28
N ARG A 837 44.80 17.42 -15.38
CA ARG A 837 44.87 18.86 -15.65
C ARG A 837 43.51 19.54 -15.46
N ARG A 838 42.43 18.77 -15.54
CA ARG A 838 41.04 19.21 -15.48
C ARG A 838 40.24 18.42 -14.45
N ILE A 839 39.03 18.88 -14.13
CA ILE A 839 38.12 18.14 -13.27
C ILE A 839 37.57 16.91 -14.00
N SER A 840 37.27 17.01 -15.30
CA SER A 840 36.87 15.84 -16.09
C SER A 840 37.93 14.75 -16.15
N ASP A 841 39.22 15.13 -16.19
CA ASP A 841 40.32 14.16 -16.06
C ASP A 841 40.24 13.44 -14.70
N LEU A 842 39.99 14.18 -13.61
CA LEU A 842 39.92 13.66 -12.25
C LEU A 842 38.73 12.70 -12.06
N GLU A 843 37.57 13.03 -12.62
CA GLU A 843 36.35 12.21 -12.58
C GLU A 843 36.48 10.93 -13.41
N SER A 844 37.29 10.96 -14.48
CA SER A 844 37.56 9.80 -15.33
C SER A 844 38.51 8.74 -14.71
N ILE A 845 39.16 9.05 -13.57
CA ILE A 845 40.13 8.16 -12.93
C ILE A 845 39.40 7.02 -12.20
N GLY A 846 39.71 5.78 -12.59
CA GLY A 846 39.11 4.58 -11.99
C GLY A 846 39.43 4.37 -10.49
N PRO A 847 38.64 3.53 -9.79
CA PRO A 847 38.61 3.43 -8.31
C PRO A 847 39.92 2.96 -7.65
N GLN A 848 40.88 2.45 -8.41
CA GLN A 848 42.17 1.96 -7.88
C GLN A 848 43.16 3.09 -7.51
N GLN A 849 42.87 4.35 -7.85
CA GLN A 849 43.73 5.51 -7.54
C GLN A 849 43.08 6.56 -6.60
N ARG A 850 42.04 6.19 -5.85
CA ARG A 850 41.26 7.11 -5.00
C ARG A 850 42.09 7.98 -4.04
N SER A 851 43.15 7.46 -3.42
CA SER A 851 44.01 8.27 -2.53
C SER A 851 44.83 9.33 -3.26
N ARG A 852 45.18 9.10 -4.53
CA ARG A 852 45.88 10.07 -5.39
C ARG A 852 44.91 11.07 -6.01
N GLN A 853 43.69 10.62 -6.32
CA GLN A 853 42.58 11.46 -6.75
C GLN A 853 42.27 12.51 -5.68
N PHE A 854 42.16 12.09 -4.42
CA PHE A 854 41.87 12.96 -3.27
C PHE A 854 42.85 14.14 -3.14
N LEU A 855 44.16 13.90 -3.24
CA LEU A 855 45.16 14.99 -3.17
C LEU A 855 45.04 15.99 -4.34
N CYS A 856 44.66 15.53 -5.53
CA CYS A 856 44.47 16.42 -6.68
C CYS A 856 43.21 17.29 -6.55
N SER A 857 42.18 16.81 -5.85
CA SER A 857 40.93 17.52 -5.59
C SER A 857 41.16 18.91 -4.99
N TYR A 858 42.03 19.02 -3.97
CA TYR A 858 42.43 20.31 -3.37
C TYR A 858 42.88 21.32 -4.43
N SER A 859 43.89 20.92 -5.21
CA SER A 859 44.58 21.83 -6.13
C SER A 859 43.77 22.15 -7.39
N LEU A 860 43.01 21.20 -7.93
CA LEU A 860 42.23 21.42 -9.16
C LEU A 860 40.92 22.14 -8.84
N GLY A 861 40.27 21.81 -7.72
CA GLY A 861 39.08 22.51 -7.24
C GLY A 861 39.35 23.99 -6.98
N GLU A 862 40.37 24.30 -6.17
CA GLU A 862 40.76 25.69 -5.88
C GLU A 862 41.02 26.46 -7.19
N ARG A 863 41.72 25.85 -8.16
CA ARG A 863 42.00 26.50 -9.46
C ARG A 863 40.73 26.81 -10.25
N LEU A 864 39.75 25.92 -10.25
CA LEU A 864 38.47 26.15 -10.92
C LEU A 864 37.76 27.34 -10.30
N PHE A 865 37.61 27.36 -8.97
CA PHE A 865 36.95 28.48 -8.29
C PHE A 865 37.73 29.80 -8.43
N ARG A 866 39.07 29.75 -8.48
CA ARG A 866 39.90 30.93 -8.81
C ARG A 866 39.67 31.42 -10.23
N ASP A 867 39.50 30.52 -11.19
CA ASP A 867 39.20 30.90 -12.58
C ASP A 867 37.80 31.51 -12.69
N LEU A 868 36.81 31.01 -11.93
CA LEU A 868 35.51 31.66 -11.77
C LEU A 868 35.66 33.07 -11.17
N TYR A 869 36.38 33.23 -10.06
CA TYR A 869 36.61 34.55 -9.45
C TYR A 869 37.29 35.53 -10.40
N ARG A 870 38.30 35.11 -11.17
CA ARG A 870 38.98 35.97 -12.15
C ARG A 870 38.04 36.48 -13.25
N LYS A 871 37.07 35.66 -13.63
CA LYS A 871 36.12 35.95 -14.69
C LYS A 871 34.93 36.78 -14.20
N LEU A 872 34.48 36.54 -12.97
CA LEU A 872 33.26 37.12 -12.39
C LEU A 872 33.53 38.33 -11.48
N GLY A 873 34.73 38.45 -10.90
CA GLY A 873 35.02 39.50 -9.93
C GLY A 873 34.20 39.31 -8.65
N GLU A 874 33.55 40.39 -8.17
CA GLU A 874 32.75 40.35 -6.94
C GLU A 874 31.50 39.46 -7.07
N ASP A 875 30.94 39.30 -8.27
CA ASP A 875 29.76 38.43 -8.54
C ASP A 875 30.04 36.95 -8.20
N PHE A 876 31.32 36.57 -8.06
CA PHE A 876 31.73 35.24 -7.61
C PHE A 876 31.19 34.90 -6.22
N TRP A 877 31.20 35.85 -5.28
CA TRP A 877 30.81 35.58 -3.89
C TRP A 877 29.31 35.30 -3.79
N ASP A 878 28.49 36.00 -4.57
CA ASP A 878 27.06 35.71 -4.68
C ASP A 878 26.80 34.31 -5.26
N GLY A 879 27.59 33.90 -6.27
CA GLY A 879 27.52 32.55 -6.84
C GLY A 879 27.95 31.46 -5.84
N LEU A 880 28.98 31.73 -5.04
CA LEU A 880 29.45 30.81 -3.99
C LEU A 880 28.41 30.69 -2.87
N ASN A 881 27.77 31.79 -2.45
CA ASN A 881 26.72 31.73 -1.45
C ASN A 881 25.49 30.94 -1.96
N ARG A 882 25.06 31.19 -3.21
CA ARG A 882 23.99 30.38 -3.83
C ARG A 882 24.34 28.89 -3.88
N LEU A 883 25.59 28.56 -4.18
CA LEU A 883 26.05 27.18 -4.18
C LEU A 883 25.98 26.57 -2.77
N TYR A 884 26.39 27.32 -1.74
CA TYR A 884 26.27 26.88 -0.34
C TYR A 884 24.81 26.65 0.05
N LEU A 885 23.91 27.60 -0.23
CA LEU A 885 22.48 27.46 0.06
C LEU A 885 21.87 26.24 -0.65
N LYS A 886 22.26 25.95 -1.89
CA LYS A 886 21.88 24.72 -2.59
C LYS A 886 22.42 23.46 -1.91
N SER A 887 23.60 23.53 -1.28
CA SER A 887 24.14 22.42 -0.49
C SER A 887 23.38 22.14 0.80
N GLN A 888 22.52 23.07 1.24
CA GLN A 888 21.71 22.95 2.46
C GLN A 888 20.25 22.54 2.15
N ALA A 889 19.84 22.53 0.88
CA ALA A 889 18.48 22.18 0.49
C ALA A 889 18.37 20.68 0.20
N ASP A 890 17.37 20.01 0.79
CA ASP A 890 16.94 18.68 0.37
C ASP A 890 16.21 18.81 -0.98
N ASP A 891 16.91 18.51 -2.08
CA ASP A 891 16.41 18.79 -3.42
C ASP A 891 15.39 17.73 -3.88
N GLU A 892 14.12 18.13 -3.95
CA GLU A 892 13.08 17.48 -4.77
C GLU A 892 12.94 18.15 -6.17
N SER A 893 13.75 19.16 -6.49
CA SER A 893 13.55 19.99 -7.69
C SER A 893 14.54 19.72 -8.83
N ASP A 894 13.96 19.56 -10.03
CA ASP A 894 14.57 19.18 -11.29
C ASP A 894 15.68 20.13 -11.80
N ASP A 895 16.88 19.59 -12.05
CA ASP A 895 17.75 19.88 -13.22
C ASP A 895 19.11 19.13 -13.12
N CYS A 896 19.55 18.78 -11.91
CA CYS A 896 20.74 17.97 -11.62
C CYS A 896 20.41 16.91 -10.56
N GLU A 897 20.50 15.60 -10.85
CA GLU A 897 20.11 14.55 -9.89
C GLU A 897 21.09 14.45 -8.69
N GLY A 898 20.57 14.61 -7.46
CA GLY A 898 21.18 14.19 -6.19
C GLY A 898 21.76 15.31 -5.30
N THR A 899 21.76 15.09 -3.98
CA THR A 899 22.16 16.08 -2.95
C THR A 899 23.67 16.35 -2.84
N SER A 900 24.52 15.65 -3.60
CA SER A 900 25.98 15.84 -3.55
C SER A 900 26.39 16.85 -4.62
N LEU A 901 26.90 18.03 -4.22
CA LEU A 901 27.28 19.07 -5.17
C LEU A 901 28.39 18.57 -6.11
N GLY A 902 28.24 18.91 -7.38
CA GLY A 902 29.13 18.51 -8.47
C GLY A 902 29.13 19.56 -9.57
N ALA A 903 29.66 19.21 -10.75
CA ALA A 903 29.84 20.15 -11.86
C ALA A 903 28.56 20.92 -12.23
N CYS A 904 27.46 20.17 -12.37
CA CYS A 904 26.13 20.69 -12.75
C CYS A 904 25.64 21.72 -11.74
N HIS A 905 25.73 21.39 -10.44
CA HIS A 905 25.33 22.27 -9.35
C HIS A 905 26.15 23.55 -9.28
N VAL A 906 27.48 23.45 -9.40
CA VAL A 906 28.38 24.62 -9.41
C VAL A 906 28.04 25.52 -10.60
N GLU A 907 27.87 24.97 -11.79
CA GLU A 907 27.54 25.78 -12.96
C GLU A 907 26.18 26.48 -12.83
N ALA A 908 25.16 25.75 -12.37
CA ALA A 908 23.82 26.30 -12.17
C ALA A 908 23.83 27.46 -11.16
N ALA A 909 24.45 27.28 -10.00
CA ALA A 909 24.52 28.29 -8.94
C ALA A 909 25.20 29.59 -9.40
N PHE A 910 26.27 29.47 -10.19
CA PHE A 910 27.01 30.64 -10.70
C PHE A 910 26.33 31.32 -11.89
N LYS A 911 25.43 30.63 -12.61
CA LYS A 911 24.61 31.21 -13.69
C LYS A 911 23.31 31.84 -13.20
N GLU A 912 22.79 31.37 -12.07
CA GLU A 912 21.50 31.79 -11.53
C GLU A 912 21.44 33.31 -11.30
N GLY A 913 20.45 33.97 -11.91
CA GLY A 913 20.27 35.42 -11.84
C GLY A 913 21.36 36.26 -12.53
N GLY A 914 22.31 35.61 -13.22
CA GLY A 914 23.45 36.27 -13.88
C GLY A 914 23.08 37.05 -15.14
N SER A 915 23.88 38.07 -15.45
CA SER A 915 23.81 38.75 -16.74
C SER A 915 24.33 37.85 -17.86
N GLN A 916 24.05 38.19 -19.14
CA GLN A 916 24.59 37.45 -20.28
C GLN A 916 26.13 37.33 -20.23
N GLU A 917 26.82 38.37 -19.74
CA GLU A 917 28.28 38.38 -19.57
C GLU A 917 28.72 37.37 -18.50
N VAL A 918 27.96 37.24 -17.40
CA VAL A 918 28.20 36.22 -16.35
C VAL A 918 27.98 34.82 -16.89
N LEU A 919 26.90 34.59 -17.65
CA LEU A 919 26.62 33.29 -18.27
C LEU A 919 27.77 32.84 -19.18
N GLU A 920 28.21 33.71 -20.09
CA GLU A 920 29.33 33.46 -21.00
C GLU A 920 30.66 33.24 -20.24
N ALA A 921 30.88 33.98 -19.16
CA ALA A 921 32.05 33.83 -18.31
C ALA A 921 32.09 32.48 -17.58
N VAL A 922 30.96 31.99 -17.07
CA VAL A 922 30.85 30.67 -16.44
C VAL A 922 31.04 29.58 -17.49
N ASP A 923 30.40 29.70 -18.66
CA ASP A 923 30.56 28.77 -19.78
C ASP A 923 32.03 28.63 -20.22
N ASP A 924 32.73 29.76 -20.39
CA ASP A 924 34.16 29.81 -20.72
C ASP A 924 35.02 28.99 -19.74
N VAL A 925 34.70 29.07 -18.44
CA VAL A 925 35.44 28.36 -17.38
C VAL A 925 35.12 26.86 -17.46
N PHE A 926 33.85 26.49 -17.51
CA PHE A 926 33.42 25.09 -17.56
C PHE A 926 33.85 24.38 -18.85
N ASP A 927 33.85 25.08 -20.00
CA ASP A 927 34.37 24.56 -21.27
C ASP A 927 35.84 24.17 -21.17
N PHE A 928 36.65 24.91 -20.41
CA PHE A 928 38.04 24.55 -20.15
C PHE A 928 38.15 23.34 -19.21
N TRP A 929 37.39 23.32 -18.12
CA TRP A 929 37.50 22.31 -17.07
C TRP A 929 36.81 20.97 -17.40
N TYR A 930 35.90 20.95 -18.39
CA TYR A 930 35.17 19.75 -18.82
C TYR A 930 35.30 19.42 -20.32
N GLU A 931 36.00 20.25 -21.11
CA GLU A 931 36.34 20.04 -22.54
C GLU A 931 35.12 19.70 -23.42
N LYS A 932 34.40 20.73 -23.90
CA LYS A 932 33.24 20.61 -24.82
C LYS A 932 32.23 19.53 -24.38
N ARG A 933 31.23 19.94 -23.60
CA ARG A 933 29.98 19.17 -23.48
C ARG A 933 29.51 18.79 -24.89
N GLU A 934 29.57 17.51 -25.23
CA GLU A 934 28.59 16.96 -26.17
C GLU A 934 27.26 17.07 -25.43
N THR A 935 26.56 18.19 -25.63
CA THR A 935 25.13 18.30 -25.33
C THR A 935 24.49 17.05 -25.90
N ALA A 936 23.84 16.26 -25.03
CA ALA A 936 23.02 15.13 -25.42
C ALA A 936 22.09 15.61 -26.54
N ALA A 937 22.41 15.20 -27.77
CA ALA A 937 21.61 15.55 -28.93
C ALA A 937 20.24 14.89 -28.77
N GLU A 938 19.19 15.68 -28.92
CA GLU A 938 17.84 15.19 -29.19
C GLU A 938 17.89 14.01 -30.18
N PRO A 939 17.08 12.96 -29.97
CA PRO A 939 16.98 11.90 -30.95
C PRO A 939 16.34 12.48 -32.21
N ALA A 940 17.17 12.70 -33.23
CA ALA A 940 16.68 12.96 -34.57
C ALA A 940 15.93 11.70 -35.07
N SER A 941 14.59 11.77 -35.03
CA SER A 941 13.69 10.89 -35.79
C SER A 941 13.92 11.08 -37.30
N PRO A 942 13.78 10.03 -38.13
CA PRO A 942 12.59 9.17 -38.21
C PRO A 942 12.76 7.74 -37.73
#